data_AF-W8JFM0-F1
#
_entry.id   AF-W8JFM0-F1
#
_cell.length_a   1.000
_cell.length_b   1.000
_cell.length_c   1.000
_cell.angle_alpha   90.00
_cell.angle_beta   90.00
_cell.angle_gamma   90.00
#
_symmetry.space_group_name_H-M   'P 1'
#
loop_
_entity.id
_entity.type
_entity.pdbx_description
1 polymer ?
#
loop_
_entity_poly.entity_id
_entity_poly.type
_entity_poly.pdbx_seq_one_letter_code
_entity_poly.pdbx_strand_id
1 'polypeptide(L)'
;MKHSFLYVLLPFFLLYNFHVEALTHKEAAKKKVSYLSHFKGLSGTLDIKDGVLNIHNNLRIQANRAYVDNVPDRGLKLIAHGNIMVNYRGKTLICDYLEYYEDTDSCLLTNGRFALYPWFLGGSMITLTPETLIIHKGYISTSEGPNKHICLSGDYLEYSSDGVLSIGKTTFSLCNIPLMFFPTFSIMPMEIPKPPINFRGGTGGFLGSYLGVSYSPISKKHFSSTFFLDSFFKHGIGIGYNIHFSQKEHPENVFNMKSYYAHRLAIDMPEPRDRYRFHGDFSLEKHQAVLSGEYHISDSWETVADIFPNNFSLKNTGPTQARLTWRDAVFNGNLFSSVKVNSFQNVNQALPCLSLQQHPINIKNTGLYFENFLECGYFNFAFSNNIPGKDFSSLRAIVSPKLYRAFPLILGTLTPTISASAIYYSSVPRESTRHGQASAKIHLDYRFSAYKNYMQTKHVIEPFVSCTLASRPLMKNNEHYIFSIQDAFSSLYLIKLGMESFLSHRMSTQSQITAKIWTTHIFKNSFAKATFPKTACTIFFPLGSKNTFSLDAEWIWKKHRWDHMNLIWQWVGNDHMAVTLEFLHRSKYGLRKCDKENYILDVSRPLEELLNSPLSSRRNFLLGKVFLRPHPCWHYHLILRYGWHHTNTPNYLEYQMTLGTKIFEHWRLYSVYEKREADKRFFFYLKLDKPKRS
;
A
#
# COMPACT_ATOMS: atom_id res chain seq x y z
N MET A 1 34.00 -23.13 43.25
CA MET A 1 32.53 -23.06 43.01
C MET A 1 32.32 -22.04 41.90
N LYS A 2 32.35 -22.34 40.59
CA LYS A 2 31.75 -23.41 39.79
C LYS A 2 30.22 -23.53 39.96
N HIS A 3 29.55 -23.37 38.80
CA HIS A 3 28.13 -23.53 38.46
C HIS A 3 27.27 -22.25 38.51
N SER A 4 26.52 -21.82 37.46
CA SER A 4 26.19 -22.45 36.17
C SER A 4 25.45 -21.49 35.20
N PHE A 5 25.82 -21.59 33.92
CA PHE A 5 25.05 -21.57 32.64
C PHE A 5 24.09 -20.41 32.28
N LEU A 6 24.28 -19.63 31.20
CA LEU A 6 24.27 -19.88 29.72
C LEU A 6 22.88 -19.60 29.10
N TYR A 7 22.78 -18.61 28.20
CA TYR A 7 21.96 -18.64 26.96
C TYR A 7 22.34 -17.48 26.01
N VAL A 8 23.52 -17.61 25.41
CA VAL A 8 23.76 -17.25 24.01
C VAL A 8 23.37 -18.49 23.22
N LEU A 9 22.24 -18.49 22.53
CA LEU A 9 21.86 -19.48 21.52
C LEU A 9 20.66 -18.94 20.72
N LEU A 10 20.97 -18.21 19.66
CA LEU A 10 20.01 -17.83 18.62
C LEU A 10 20.57 -18.31 17.28
N PRO A 11 20.71 -19.64 17.13
CA PRO A 11 20.01 -20.30 16.04
C PRO A 11 19.72 -21.78 16.38
N PHE A 12 18.56 -22.13 16.96
CA PHE A 12 18.18 -23.57 17.05
C PHE A 12 16.67 -23.89 17.10
N PHE A 13 15.78 -22.96 16.76
CA PHE A 13 14.34 -23.24 16.69
C PHE A 13 13.71 -23.00 15.30
N LEU A 14 14.43 -23.37 14.24
CA LEU A 14 13.93 -23.32 12.85
C LEU A 14 14.03 -24.67 12.14
N LEU A 15 13.66 -25.75 12.81
CA LEU A 15 13.42 -27.05 12.17
C LEU A 15 12.13 -27.65 12.73
N TYR A 16 10.99 -27.09 12.32
CA TYR A 16 9.75 -27.84 12.26
C TYR A 16 9.46 -28.13 10.80
N ASN A 17 9.91 -29.31 10.39
CA ASN A 17 9.56 -29.95 9.13
C ASN A 17 8.05 -30.15 9.09
N PHE A 18 7.38 -29.54 8.12
CA PHE A 18 6.12 -30.09 7.63
C PHE A 18 6.45 -30.95 6.42
N HIS A 19 6.42 -32.26 6.65
CA HIS A 19 6.23 -33.26 5.62
C HIS A 19 5.00 -32.87 4.78
N VAL A 20 5.24 -32.47 3.54
CA VAL A 20 4.35 -32.92 2.47
C VAL A 20 4.59 -34.43 2.41
N GLU A 21 3.54 -35.24 2.47
CA GLU A 21 3.62 -36.68 2.22
C GLU A 21 4.01 -36.93 0.76
N ALA A 22 5.26 -36.64 0.44
CA ALA A 22 5.99 -37.34 -0.60
C ALA A 22 6.49 -38.63 0.07
N LEU A 23 6.17 -39.78 -0.53
CA LEU A 23 6.70 -41.08 -0.13
C LEU A 23 8.20 -40.94 0.18
N THR A 24 8.61 -41.33 1.38
CA THR A 24 10.04 -41.37 1.72
C THR A 24 10.77 -42.28 0.71
N HIS A 25 12.06 -42.06 0.44
CA HIS A 25 12.84 -42.89 -0.49
C HIS A 25 12.68 -44.41 -0.22
N LYS A 26 12.58 -44.79 1.06
CA LYS A 26 12.33 -46.17 1.51
C LYS A 26 10.92 -46.68 1.20
N GLU A 27 9.90 -45.83 1.20
CA GLU A 27 8.51 -46.18 0.86
C GLU A 27 8.26 -46.19 -0.65
N ALA A 28 8.91 -45.29 -1.40
CA ALA A 28 8.88 -45.26 -2.86
C ALA A 28 9.59 -46.49 -3.46
N ALA A 29 10.71 -46.92 -2.86
CA ALA A 29 11.40 -48.15 -3.24
C ALA A 29 10.55 -49.42 -3.02
N LYS A 30 9.64 -49.43 -2.03
CA LYS A 30 8.77 -50.57 -1.72
C LYS A 30 7.58 -50.74 -2.68
N LYS A 31 7.22 -49.72 -3.48
CA LYS A 31 6.06 -49.74 -4.41
C LYS A 31 6.45 -49.63 -5.90
N LYS A 32 7.74 -49.68 -6.25
CA LYS A 32 8.20 -49.49 -7.63
C LYS A 32 8.08 -50.80 -8.44
N VAL A 33 6.96 -50.99 -9.13
CA VAL A 33 6.91 -51.91 -10.28
C VAL A 33 7.50 -51.15 -11.46
N SER A 34 8.81 -51.30 -11.65
CA SER A 34 9.56 -50.69 -12.75
C SER A 34 9.53 -51.62 -13.96
N TYR A 35 9.23 -51.10 -15.15
CA TYR A 35 9.33 -51.85 -16.41
C TYR A 35 10.77 -52.37 -16.64
N LEU A 36 11.78 -51.73 -16.04
CA LEU A 36 13.18 -52.18 -16.08
C LEU A 36 13.41 -53.49 -15.33
N SER A 37 12.52 -53.87 -14.40
CA SER A 37 12.64 -55.15 -13.67
C SER A 37 12.60 -56.38 -14.58
N HIS A 38 12.00 -56.28 -15.78
CA HIS A 38 12.01 -57.32 -16.82
C HIS A 38 13.40 -57.56 -17.42
N PHE A 39 14.36 -56.66 -17.21
CA PHE A 39 15.71 -56.71 -17.75
C PHE A 39 16.77 -57.06 -16.69
N LYS A 40 16.36 -57.42 -15.46
CA LYS A 40 17.29 -57.85 -14.40
C LYS A 40 18.10 -59.07 -14.86
N GLY A 41 19.42 -58.92 -14.95
CA GLY A 41 20.35 -59.98 -15.37
C GLY A 41 20.65 -60.04 -16.86
N LEU A 42 20.09 -59.13 -17.68
CA LEU A 42 20.33 -59.03 -19.12
C LEU A 42 20.97 -57.68 -19.45
N SER A 43 22.16 -57.68 -20.03
CA SER A 43 22.74 -56.50 -20.71
C SER A 43 22.36 -56.59 -22.19
N GLY A 44 21.61 -55.63 -22.71
CA GLY A 44 21.04 -55.76 -24.06
C GLY A 44 20.69 -54.43 -24.71
N THR A 45 20.93 -54.36 -26.02
CA THR A 45 20.59 -53.21 -26.86
C THR A 45 19.08 -53.25 -27.18
N LEU A 46 18.32 -52.22 -26.79
CA LEU A 46 16.88 -52.14 -27.06
C LEU A 46 16.61 -51.02 -28.09
N ASP A 47 16.78 -51.32 -29.38
CA ASP A 47 16.67 -50.31 -30.44
C ASP A 47 15.20 -49.89 -30.64
N ILE A 48 14.79 -48.80 -29.98
CA ILE A 48 13.46 -48.22 -30.11
C ILE A 48 13.51 -47.12 -31.17
N LYS A 49 13.01 -47.42 -32.38
CA LYS A 49 12.78 -46.40 -33.40
C LYS A 49 11.47 -45.67 -33.10
N ASP A 50 11.55 -44.37 -32.77
CA ASP A 50 10.43 -43.43 -32.59
C ASP A 50 9.37 -43.84 -31.54
N GLY A 51 9.79 -44.46 -30.44
CA GLY A 51 8.89 -44.97 -29.39
C GLY A 51 8.94 -44.20 -28.07
N VAL A 52 7.82 -44.26 -27.32
CA VAL A 52 7.69 -43.74 -25.96
C VAL A 52 7.89 -44.89 -24.97
N LEU A 53 8.85 -44.75 -24.06
CA LEU A 53 9.07 -45.63 -22.92
C LEU A 53 8.39 -45.09 -21.67
N ASN A 54 7.42 -45.83 -21.14
CA ASN A 54 6.87 -45.59 -19.81
C ASN A 54 7.53 -46.56 -18.83
N ILE A 55 8.52 -46.09 -18.07
CA ILE A 55 9.29 -46.95 -17.16
C ILE A 55 8.52 -47.17 -15.85
N HIS A 56 7.95 -46.10 -15.31
CA HIS A 56 6.99 -46.13 -14.19
C HIS A 56 6.17 -44.83 -14.18
N ASN A 57 5.19 -44.70 -13.28
CA ASN A 57 4.27 -43.56 -13.20
C ASN A 57 4.93 -42.16 -13.14
N ASN A 58 6.21 -42.09 -12.80
CA ASN A 58 6.95 -40.84 -12.62
C ASN A 58 8.12 -40.68 -13.61
N LEU A 59 8.29 -41.60 -14.58
CA LEU A 59 9.35 -41.53 -15.59
C LEU A 59 8.83 -42.02 -16.94
N ARG A 60 8.70 -41.07 -17.86
CA ARG A 60 8.40 -41.31 -19.27
C ARG A 60 9.51 -40.73 -20.14
N ILE A 61 10.05 -41.52 -21.06
CA ILE A 61 11.14 -41.13 -21.95
C ILE A 61 10.68 -41.33 -23.39
N GLN A 62 10.97 -40.36 -24.25
CA GLN A 62 10.84 -40.47 -25.69
C GLN A 62 12.20 -40.11 -26.28
N ALA A 63 12.74 -40.95 -27.17
CA ALA A 63 14.06 -40.77 -27.76
C ALA A 63 14.17 -41.51 -29.10
N ASN A 64 15.19 -41.19 -29.89
CA ASN A 64 15.46 -41.89 -31.15
C ASN A 64 16.05 -43.29 -30.93
N ARG A 65 16.80 -43.50 -29.85
CA ARG A 65 17.37 -44.78 -29.42
C ARG A 65 17.49 -44.85 -27.90
N ALA A 66 17.34 -46.05 -27.32
CA ALA A 66 17.68 -46.29 -25.92
C ALA A 66 18.38 -47.65 -25.73
N TYR A 67 19.12 -47.80 -24.64
CA TYR A 67 19.89 -48.98 -24.27
C TYR A 67 19.72 -49.24 -22.77
N VAL A 68 19.80 -50.50 -22.36
CA VAL A 68 19.77 -50.88 -20.94
C VAL A 68 21.03 -51.67 -20.63
N ASP A 69 21.88 -51.10 -19.79
CA ASP A 69 23.11 -51.71 -19.30
C ASP A 69 22.92 -52.15 -17.86
N ASN A 70 23.35 -53.37 -17.54
CA ASN A 70 23.41 -53.85 -16.17
C ASN A 70 24.82 -53.54 -15.62
N VAL A 71 24.93 -52.59 -14.71
CA VAL A 71 26.22 -52.17 -14.14
C VAL A 71 26.48 -52.98 -12.85
N PRO A 72 27.61 -53.71 -12.76
CA PRO A 72 27.97 -54.39 -11.52
C PRO A 72 27.99 -53.38 -10.35
N ASP A 73 27.34 -53.73 -9.25
CA ASP A 73 27.21 -52.92 -8.01
C ASP A 73 26.34 -51.64 -8.05
N ARG A 74 25.74 -51.26 -9.19
CA ARG A 74 24.88 -50.04 -9.30
C ARG A 74 23.52 -50.24 -9.98
N GLY A 75 23.12 -51.50 -10.19
CA GLY A 75 21.83 -51.86 -10.75
C GLY A 75 21.70 -51.55 -12.25
N LEU A 76 20.46 -51.39 -12.71
CA LEU A 76 20.14 -51.15 -14.12
C LEU A 76 20.33 -49.66 -14.48
N LYS A 77 21.09 -49.42 -15.55
CA LYS A 77 21.33 -48.12 -16.16
C LYS A 77 20.62 -48.06 -17.51
N LEU A 78 19.75 -47.08 -17.70
CA LEU A 78 19.14 -46.82 -19.01
C LEU A 78 19.83 -45.63 -19.68
N ILE A 79 20.21 -45.79 -20.94
CA ILE A 79 20.89 -44.77 -21.73
C ILE A 79 19.99 -44.43 -22.92
N ALA A 80 19.71 -43.15 -23.19
CA ALA A 80 18.95 -42.73 -24.37
C ALA A 80 19.71 -41.68 -25.18
N HIS A 81 19.46 -41.65 -26.49
CA HIS A 81 20.11 -40.77 -27.46
C HIS A 81 19.14 -40.18 -28.47
N GLY A 82 19.36 -38.90 -28.81
CA GLY A 82 18.72 -38.21 -29.94
C GLY A 82 17.29 -37.73 -29.63
N ASN A 83 17.08 -36.42 -29.68
CA ASN A 83 15.79 -35.74 -29.46
C ASN A 83 15.04 -36.27 -28.22
N ILE A 84 15.72 -36.34 -27.09
CA ILE A 84 15.17 -36.98 -25.91
C ILE A 84 14.22 -36.01 -25.22
N MET A 85 12.99 -36.45 -24.99
CA MET A 85 12.04 -35.79 -24.11
C MET A 85 11.77 -36.69 -22.90
N VAL A 86 12.04 -36.20 -21.71
CA VAL A 86 11.84 -36.92 -20.45
C VAL A 86 10.79 -36.19 -19.62
N ASN A 87 9.75 -36.90 -19.19
CA ASN A 87 8.90 -36.45 -18.09
C ASN A 87 9.33 -37.20 -16.83
N TYR A 88 10.07 -36.50 -15.96
CA TYR A 88 10.54 -37.02 -14.68
C TYR A 88 9.82 -36.28 -13.54
N ARG A 89 9.00 -37.01 -12.77
CA ARG A 89 8.22 -36.50 -11.63
C ARG A 89 7.41 -35.24 -11.95
N GLY A 90 6.78 -35.21 -13.13
CA GLY A 90 5.95 -34.10 -13.59
C GLY A 90 6.73 -32.93 -14.21
N LYS A 91 8.06 -33.02 -14.34
CA LYS A 91 8.89 -32.04 -15.05
C LYS A 91 9.23 -32.57 -16.44
N THR A 92 8.87 -31.80 -17.48
CA THR A 92 9.29 -32.07 -18.85
C THR A 92 10.68 -31.49 -19.10
N LEU A 93 11.62 -32.35 -19.47
CA LEU A 93 12.99 -32.03 -19.82
C LEU A 93 13.26 -32.45 -21.27
N ILE A 94 14.11 -31.70 -21.96
CA ILE A 94 14.57 -32.00 -23.32
C ILE A 94 16.10 -32.05 -23.30
N CYS A 95 16.72 -33.08 -23.88
CA CYS A 95 18.18 -33.22 -23.94
C CYS A 95 18.65 -34.03 -25.17
N ASP A 96 19.96 -34.04 -25.41
CA ASP A 96 20.57 -34.83 -26.48
C ASP A 96 20.92 -36.25 -26.03
N TYR A 97 21.26 -36.38 -24.74
CA TYR A 97 21.70 -37.61 -24.08
C TYR A 97 21.13 -37.72 -22.67
N LEU A 98 20.74 -38.93 -22.26
CA LEU A 98 20.19 -39.24 -20.94
C LEU A 98 20.80 -40.54 -20.41
N GLU A 99 21.23 -40.53 -19.16
CA GLU A 99 21.47 -41.73 -18.36
C GLU A 99 20.52 -41.73 -17.16
N TYR A 100 19.82 -42.82 -16.92
CA TYR A 100 18.98 -43.03 -15.76
C TYR A 100 19.53 -44.20 -14.94
N TYR A 101 19.71 -43.98 -13.64
CA TYR A 101 20.19 -44.97 -12.68
C TYR A 101 19.02 -45.40 -11.79
N GLU A 102 18.64 -46.67 -11.84
CA GLU A 102 17.46 -47.18 -11.11
C GLU A 102 17.66 -47.15 -9.58
N ASP A 103 18.85 -47.52 -9.09
CA ASP A 103 19.16 -47.66 -7.66
C ASP A 103 19.07 -46.35 -6.88
N THR A 104 19.57 -45.27 -7.48
CA THR A 104 19.59 -43.91 -6.88
C THR A 104 18.43 -43.03 -7.36
N ASP A 105 17.60 -43.54 -8.28
CA ASP A 105 16.54 -42.81 -8.98
C ASP A 105 17.03 -41.48 -9.57
N SER A 106 18.27 -41.43 -10.06
CA SER A 106 18.91 -40.21 -10.56
C SER A 106 19.06 -40.21 -12.08
N CYS A 107 18.93 -39.04 -12.69
CA CYS A 107 19.16 -38.86 -14.13
C CYS A 107 20.36 -37.94 -14.38
N LEU A 108 21.18 -38.29 -15.35
CA LEU A 108 22.20 -37.43 -15.94
C LEU A 108 21.75 -37.05 -17.35
N LEU A 109 21.61 -35.76 -17.65
CA LEU A 109 21.26 -35.28 -18.98
C LEU A 109 22.40 -34.42 -19.54
N THR A 110 22.70 -34.55 -20.84
CA THR A 110 23.67 -33.68 -21.53
C THR A 110 22.95 -32.72 -22.46
N ASN A 111 23.38 -31.46 -22.49
CA ASN A 111 22.71 -30.35 -23.20
C ASN A 111 21.22 -30.24 -22.85
N GLY A 112 20.89 -30.47 -21.59
CA GLY A 112 19.52 -30.49 -21.12
C GLY A 112 18.91 -29.09 -20.96
N ARG A 113 17.59 -28.99 -21.14
CA ARG A 113 16.77 -27.82 -20.81
C ARG A 113 15.41 -28.23 -20.26
N PHE A 114 14.84 -27.40 -19.40
CA PHE A 114 13.48 -27.56 -18.88
C PHE A 114 12.85 -26.21 -18.53
N ALA A 115 11.52 -26.21 -18.45
CA ALA A 115 10.74 -25.02 -18.13
C ALA A 115 10.26 -25.02 -16.67
N LEU A 116 10.47 -23.90 -15.99
CA LEU A 116 9.85 -23.49 -14.73
C LEU A 116 9.12 -22.16 -14.95
N TYR A 117 8.01 -22.20 -15.71
CA TYR A 117 7.34 -21.01 -16.24
C TYR A 117 7.19 -19.87 -15.20
N PRO A 118 7.61 -18.62 -15.51
CA PRO A 118 8.04 -18.11 -16.82
C PRO A 118 9.56 -18.27 -17.09
N TRP A 119 10.27 -19.10 -16.34
CA TRP A 119 11.70 -19.32 -16.48
C TRP A 119 12.02 -20.57 -17.29
N PHE A 120 13.09 -20.51 -18.07
CA PHE A 120 13.66 -21.62 -18.81
C PHE A 120 15.10 -21.81 -18.34
N LEU A 121 15.42 -23.03 -17.94
CA LEU A 121 16.73 -23.39 -17.41
C LEU A 121 17.37 -24.45 -18.31
N GLY A 122 18.69 -24.44 -18.41
CA GLY A 122 19.43 -25.48 -19.10
C GLY A 122 20.93 -25.33 -18.91
N GLY A 123 21.70 -26.27 -19.45
CA GLY A 123 23.16 -26.24 -19.36
C GLY A 123 23.80 -27.42 -20.08
N SER A 124 25.13 -27.54 -19.97
CA SER A 124 25.87 -28.61 -20.64
C SER A 124 25.58 -29.98 -20.02
N MET A 125 25.33 -30.02 -18.70
CA MET A 125 25.05 -31.25 -17.97
C MET A 125 24.06 -30.96 -16.84
N ILE A 126 23.00 -31.77 -16.72
CA ILE A 126 22.01 -31.69 -15.65
C ILE A 126 22.04 -33.01 -14.88
N THR A 127 22.24 -32.94 -13.57
CA THR A 127 22.12 -34.07 -12.65
C THR A 127 20.84 -33.88 -11.85
N LEU A 128 19.87 -34.76 -12.08
CA LEU A 128 18.62 -34.85 -11.33
C LEU A 128 18.75 -35.94 -10.26
N THR A 129 18.54 -35.57 -9.01
CA THR A 129 18.32 -36.52 -7.92
C THR A 129 16.90 -36.33 -7.36
N PRO A 130 16.42 -37.23 -6.49
CA PRO A 130 15.14 -37.05 -5.82
C PRO A 130 14.99 -35.73 -5.04
N GLU A 131 16.10 -35.17 -4.54
CA GLU A 131 16.12 -34.01 -3.62
C GLU A 131 16.65 -32.73 -4.28
N THR A 132 17.57 -32.86 -5.23
CA THR A 132 18.30 -31.73 -5.81
C THR A 132 18.44 -31.84 -7.33
N LEU A 133 18.53 -30.68 -7.98
CA LEU A 133 18.82 -30.57 -9.41
C LEU A 133 20.05 -29.69 -9.57
N ILE A 134 21.12 -30.23 -10.13
CA ILE A 134 22.38 -29.51 -10.38
C ILE A 134 22.57 -29.38 -11.89
N ILE A 135 22.88 -28.19 -12.37
CA ILE A 135 23.16 -27.89 -13.78
C ILE A 135 24.56 -27.32 -13.88
N HIS A 136 25.46 -27.98 -14.60
CA HIS A 136 26.78 -27.44 -14.91
C HIS A 136 26.74 -26.56 -16.16
N LYS A 137 27.52 -25.46 -16.14
CA LYS A 137 27.47 -24.38 -17.14
C LYS A 137 26.03 -23.95 -17.42
N GLY A 138 25.32 -23.75 -16.32
CA GLY A 138 23.88 -23.54 -16.32
C GLY A 138 23.50 -22.12 -16.74
N TYR A 139 22.32 -21.98 -17.30
CA TYR A 139 21.69 -20.70 -17.55
C TYR A 139 20.23 -20.69 -17.10
N ILE A 140 19.73 -19.50 -16.77
CA ILE A 140 18.32 -19.20 -16.54
C ILE A 140 17.91 -18.00 -17.40
N SER A 141 16.83 -18.17 -18.16
CA SER A 141 16.28 -17.16 -19.07
C SER A 141 14.76 -17.12 -18.98
N THR A 142 14.17 -16.11 -19.59
CA THR A 142 12.72 -15.99 -19.81
C THR A 142 12.35 -16.21 -21.27
N SER A 143 13.30 -16.66 -22.09
CA SER A 143 13.09 -17.03 -23.49
C SER A 143 13.16 -18.54 -23.63
N GLU A 144 12.16 -19.14 -24.29
CA GLU A 144 12.11 -20.59 -24.53
C GLU A 144 13.13 -21.05 -25.59
N GLY A 145 13.37 -20.17 -26.57
CA GLY A 145 14.22 -20.43 -27.73
C GLY A 145 15.73 -20.42 -27.45
N PRO A 146 16.53 -20.80 -28.46
CA PRO A 146 18.00 -20.74 -28.37
C PRO A 146 18.51 -19.30 -28.23
N ASN A 147 17.79 -18.33 -28.79
CA ASN A 147 18.08 -16.91 -28.64
C ASN A 147 17.54 -16.41 -27.31
N LYS A 148 18.43 -16.13 -26.37
CA LYS A 148 18.08 -15.70 -25.02
C LYS A 148 18.19 -14.18 -24.94
N HIS A 149 17.05 -13.52 -24.81
CA HIS A 149 17.01 -12.06 -24.72
C HIS A 149 17.56 -11.57 -23.40
N ILE A 150 17.14 -12.16 -22.27
CA ILE A 150 17.66 -11.87 -20.94
C ILE A 150 18.12 -13.18 -20.34
N CYS A 151 19.40 -13.30 -20.01
CA CYS A 151 20.00 -14.55 -19.56
C CYS A 151 21.00 -14.32 -18.43
N LEU A 152 20.86 -15.11 -17.37
CA LEU A 152 21.86 -15.27 -16.31
C LEU A 152 22.53 -16.63 -16.51
N SER A 153 23.83 -16.63 -16.78
CA SER A 153 24.61 -17.85 -17.02
C SER A 153 25.70 -17.98 -15.97
N GLY A 154 25.92 -19.16 -15.41
CA GLY A 154 26.96 -19.37 -14.39
C GLY A 154 27.61 -20.74 -14.46
N ASP A 155 28.67 -20.90 -13.68
CA ASP A 155 29.46 -22.15 -13.64
C ASP A 155 28.59 -23.35 -13.24
N TYR A 156 27.64 -23.13 -12.33
CA TYR A 156 26.61 -24.08 -11.96
C TYR A 156 25.29 -23.39 -11.55
N LEU A 157 24.20 -24.14 -11.62
CA LEU A 157 22.91 -23.83 -11.00
C LEU A 157 22.53 -25.01 -10.11
N GLU A 158 22.13 -24.75 -8.87
CA GLU A 158 21.63 -25.76 -7.95
C GLU A 158 20.21 -25.37 -7.52
N TYR A 159 19.24 -26.21 -7.84
CA TYR A 159 17.85 -26.04 -7.45
C TYR A 159 17.51 -27.05 -6.35
N SER A 160 17.26 -26.54 -5.15
CA SER A 160 16.91 -27.34 -3.98
C SER A 160 15.42 -27.69 -3.94
N SER A 161 15.07 -28.72 -3.16
CA SER A 161 13.68 -29.09 -2.84
C SER A 161 12.89 -27.95 -2.20
N ASP A 162 13.56 -27.04 -1.47
CA ASP A 162 12.98 -25.83 -0.86
C ASP A 162 12.65 -24.71 -1.87
N GLY A 163 12.86 -24.96 -3.17
CA GLY A 163 12.55 -24.02 -4.26
C GLY A 163 13.57 -22.89 -4.42
N VAL A 164 14.74 -23.00 -3.78
CA VAL A 164 15.85 -22.06 -3.90
C VAL A 164 16.75 -22.49 -5.06
N LEU A 165 17.04 -21.55 -5.96
CA LEU A 165 18.00 -21.69 -7.04
C LEU A 165 19.26 -20.91 -6.69
N SER A 166 20.32 -21.63 -6.31
CA SER A 166 21.65 -21.08 -6.11
C SER A 166 22.41 -21.07 -7.42
N ILE A 167 23.07 -19.96 -7.73
CA ILE A 167 23.83 -19.76 -8.96
C ILE A 167 25.27 -19.46 -8.59
N GLY A 168 26.20 -20.12 -9.29
CA GLY A 168 27.63 -19.84 -9.19
C GLY A 168 28.00 -18.41 -9.61
N LYS A 169 29.29 -18.16 -9.90
CA LYS A 169 29.70 -16.89 -10.52
C LYS A 169 28.89 -16.71 -11.80
N THR A 170 28.18 -15.60 -11.90
CA THR A 170 27.13 -15.42 -12.90
C THR A 170 27.46 -14.26 -13.83
N THR A 171 27.25 -14.47 -15.13
CA THR A 171 27.28 -13.44 -16.15
C THR A 171 25.84 -13.12 -16.56
N PHE A 172 25.44 -11.87 -16.37
CA PHE A 172 24.20 -11.35 -16.93
C PHE A 172 24.44 -10.88 -18.36
N SER A 173 23.60 -11.36 -19.27
CA SER A 173 23.65 -11.02 -20.68
C SER A 173 22.28 -10.57 -21.20
N LEU A 174 22.32 -9.58 -22.09
CA LEU A 174 21.18 -9.06 -22.82
C LEU A 174 21.43 -9.29 -24.31
N CYS A 175 20.53 -10.01 -24.98
CA CYS A 175 20.67 -10.38 -26.40
C CYS A 175 22.06 -10.98 -26.71
N ASN A 176 22.52 -11.90 -25.88
CA ASN A 176 23.86 -12.53 -25.91
C ASN A 176 25.06 -11.59 -25.67
N ILE A 177 24.85 -10.32 -25.33
CA ILE A 177 25.91 -9.38 -24.95
C ILE A 177 26.10 -9.44 -23.43
N PRO A 178 27.28 -9.83 -22.91
CA PRO A 178 27.53 -9.82 -21.48
C PRO A 178 27.62 -8.37 -20.97
N LEU A 179 26.81 -8.05 -19.96
CA LEU A 179 26.72 -6.69 -19.41
C LEU A 179 27.31 -6.59 -18.00
N MET A 180 27.08 -7.59 -17.14
CA MET A 180 27.48 -7.56 -15.73
C MET A 180 27.89 -8.93 -15.23
N PHE A 181 28.83 -8.95 -14.28
CA PHE A 181 29.25 -10.13 -13.56
C PHE A 181 28.80 -10.03 -12.10
N PHE A 182 28.15 -11.07 -11.62
CA PHE A 182 27.69 -11.19 -10.25
C PHE A 182 28.47 -12.31 -9.53
N PRO A 183 28.74 -12.15 -8.22
CA PRO A 183 29.22 -13.25 -7.39
C PRO A 183 28.14 -14.33 -7.26
N THR A 184 28.39 -15.35 -6.46
CA THR A 184 27.39 -16.39 -6.17
C THR A 184 26.17 -15.79 -5.47
N PHE A 185 24.96 -16.12 -5.93
CA PHE A 185 23.71 -15.62 -5.35
C PHE A 185 22.58 -16.64 -5.48
N SER A 186 21.49 -16.43 -4.73
CA SER A 186 20.38 -17.38 -4.67
C SER A 186 19.04 -16.68 -4.88
N ILE A 187 18.15 -17.30 -5.67
CA ILE A 187 16.83 -16.75 -6.01
C ILE A 187 15.74 -17.81 -5.83
N MET A 188 14.49 -17.38 -5.64
CA MET A 188 13.35 -18.30 -5.50
C MET A 188 12.39 -18.18 -6.71
N PRO A 189 12.74 -18.70 -7.91
CA PRO A 189 12.11 -18.33 -9.17
C PRO A 189 10.59 -18.52 -9.24
N MET A 190 10.04 -19.48 -8.48
CA MET A 190 8.61 -19.82 -8.46
C MET A 190 7.78 -18.92 -7.55
N GLU A 191 8.33 -18.48 -6.41
CA GLU A 191 7.59 -17.70 -5.40
C GLU A 191 7.53 -16.20 -5.71
N ILE A 192 8.31 -15.71 -6.67
CA ILE A 192 8.43 -14.27 -6.91
C ILE A 192 7.29 -13.78 -7.84
N PRO A 193 6.47 -12.80 -7.41
CA PRO A 193 5.60 -12.02 -8.29
C PRO A 193 6.37 -10.89 -9.02
N LYS A 194 7.63 -10.67 -8.66
CA LYS A 194 8.56 -9.66 -9.21
C LYS A 194 9.79 -10.37 -9.77
N PRO A 195 10.56 -9.79 -10.70
CA PRO A 195 11.83 -10.39 -11.07
C PRO A 195 12.81 -10.36 -9.86
N PRO A 196 13.68 -11.37 -9.69
CA PRO A 196 14.64 -11.42 -8.57
C PRO A 196 15.67 -10.29 -8.65
N ILE A 197 15.98 -9.85 -9.87
CA ILE A 197 16.80 -8.68 -10.16
C ILE A 197 15.95 -7.73 -10.99
N ASN A 198 15.84 -6.48 -10.56
CA ASN A 198 15.20 -5.43 -11.32
C ASN A 198 16.17 -4.30 -11.62
N PHE A 199 16.15 -3.82 -12.86
CA PHE A 199 16.93 -2.69 -13.31
C PHE A 199 16.03 -1.46 -13.41
N ARG A 200 16.53 -0.35 -12.87
CA ARG A 200 15.91 0.96 -12.96
C ARG A 200 16.94 1.97 -13.42
N GLY A 201 16.52 2.98 -14.16
CA GLY A 201 17.39 4.08 -14.52
C GLY A 201 16.56 5.34 -14.70
N GLY A 202 17.19 6.50 -14.58
CA GLY A 202 16.49 7.74 -14.76
C GLY A 202 17.39 8.96 -14.65
N THR A 203 16.79 10.12 -14.87
CA THR A 203 17.39 11.44 -14.72
C THR A 203 16.35 12.44 -14.24
N GLY A 204 16.76 13.39 -13.40
CA GLY A 204 15.89 14.39 -12.79
C GLY A 204 15.86 14.34 -11.26
N GLY A 205 15.19 15.29 -10.62
CA GLY A 205 15.18 15.45 -9.17
C GLY A 205 16.51 15.84 -8.56
N PHE A 206 16.56 15.90 -7.23
CA PHE A 206 17.81 16.25 -6.53
C PHE A 206 18.83 15.11 -6.59
N LEU A 207 18.43 13.90 -7.01
CA LEU A 207 19.30 12.74 -7.22
C LEU A 207 20.02 12.77 -8.59
N GLY A 208 19.52 13.51 -9.57
CA GLY A 208 20.13 13.58 -10.90
C GLY A 208 20.01 12.28 -11.69
N SER A 209 20.97 12.02 -12.58
CA SER A 209 21.00 10.79 -13.38
C SER A 209 21.46 9.60 -12.54
N TYR A 210 20.77 8.47 -12.66
CA TYR A 210 21.09 7.25 -11.90
C TYR A 210 20.79 5.96 -12.66
N LEU A 211 21.50 4.91 -12.26
CA LEU A 211 21.23 3.52 -12.61
C LEU A 211 21.17 2.70 -11.33
N GLY A 212 20.14 1.88 -11.20
CA GLY A 212 19.85 1.13 -9.99
C GLY A 212 19.53 -0.33 -10.27
N VAL A 213 19.97 -1.19 -9.35
CA VAL A 213 19.68 -2.62 -9.31
C VAL A 213 18.97 -2.91 -8.00
N SER A 214 17.87 -3.66 -8.06
CA SER A 214 17.26 -4.23 -6.85
C SER A 214 17.34 -5.75 -6.89
N TYR A 215 17.76 -6.37 -5.79
CA TYR A 215 17.93 -7.80 -5.65
C TYR A 215 17.05 -8.35 -4.54
N SER A 216 16.17 -9.31 -4.84
CA SER A 216 15.25 -9.93 -3.90
C SER A 216 15.63 -11.41 -3.65
N PRO A 217 16.55 -11.70 -2.70
CA PRO A 217 17.01 -13.06 -2.47
C PRO A 217 15.91 -13.99 -1.94
N ILE A 218 15.04 -13.45 -1.08
CA ILE A 218 13.96 -14.21 -0.45
C ILE A 218 12.66 -13.45 -0.68
N SER A 219 11.65 -14.12 -1.21
CA SER A 219 10.33 -13.57 -1.47
C SER A 219 9.27 -14.65 -1.25
N LYS A 220 9.15 -15.08 0.01
CA LYS A 220 8.09 -15.99 0.46
C LYS A 220 6.82 -15.21 0.78
N LYS A 221 5.68 -15.91 0.85
CA LYS A 221 4.38 -15.33 1.27
C LYS A 221 4.47 -14.54 2.58
N HIS A 222 5.30 -15.01 3.52
CA HIS A 222 5.40 -14.46 4.88
C HIS A 222 6.70 -13.71 5.18
N PHE A 223 7.66 -13.73 4.25
CA PHE A 223 8.91 -13.01 4.42
C PHE A 223 9.49 -12.64 3.08
N SER A 224 9.71 -11.35 2.85
CA SER A 224 10.41 -10.87 1.67
C SER A 224 11.50 -9.88 2.05
N SER A 225 12.65 -10.01 1.42
CA SER A 225 13.77 -9.10 1.55
C SER A 225 14.19 -8.62 0.16
N THR A 226 14.46 -7.33 0.03
CA THR A 226 14.92 -6.72 -1.21
C THR A 226 16.01 -5.73 -0.90
N PHE A 227 17.17 -5.90 -1.52
CA PHE A 227 18.30 -4.99 -1.46
C PHE A 227 18.26 -4.04 -2.66
N PHE A 228 18.76 -2.83 -2.46
CA PHE A 228 18.84 -1.78 -3.46
C PHE A 228 20.27 -1.29 -3.54
N LEU A 229 20.76 -1.16 -4.77
CA LEU A 229 22.04 -0.52 -5.08
C LEU A 229 21.78 0.48 -6.20
N ASP A 230 21.99 1.76 -5.94
CA ASP A 230 21.84 2.85 -6.90
C ASP A 230 23.17 3.54 -7.10
N SER A 231 23.57 3.72 -8.35
CA SER A 231 24.69 4.57 -8.74
C SER A 231 24.14 5.87 -9.30
N PHE A 232 24.39 6.97 -8.60
CA PHE A 232 24.05 8.32 -9.02
C PHE A 232 25.27 8.98 -9.63
N PHE A 233 25.22 9.32 -10.92
CA PHE A 233 26.36 9.87 -11.64
C PHE A 233 26.91 11.18 -11.04
N LYS A 234 26.05 11.96 -10.37
CA LYS A 234 26.42 13.22 -9.71
C LYS A 234 26.57 13.12 -8.20
N HIS A 235 26.21 11.98 -7.59
CA HIS A 235 25.93 11.92 -6.16
C HIS A 235 26.41 10.63 -5.49
N GLY A 236 27.27 9.86 -6.15
CA GLY A 236 27.86 8.66 -5.56
C GLY A 236 26.91 7.46 -5.52
N ILE A 237 27.11 6.59 -4.54
CA ILE A 237 26.40 5.31 -4.43
C ILE A 237 25.35 5.41 -3.31
N GLY A 238 24.15 4.90 -3.59
CA GLY A 238 23.09 4.65 -2.64
C GLY A 238 22.88 3.16 -2.41
N ILE A 239 22.67 2.77 -1.17
CA ILE A 239 22.33 1.42 -0.76
C ILE A 239 21.02 1.44 0.03
N GLY A 240 20.22 0.40 -0.08
CA GLY A 240 19.01 0.28 0.70
C GLY A 240 18.56 -1.15 0.88
N TYR A 241 17.63 -1.35 1.79
CA TYR A 241 16.97 -2.62 1.99
C TYR A 241 15.50 -2.42 2.30
N ASN A 242 14.68 -3.39 1.93
CA ASN A 242 13.25 -3.47 2.21
C ASN A 242 12.92 -4.87 2.70
N ILE A 243 12.43 -4.95 3.94
CA ILE A 243 12.05 -6.18 4.60
C ILE A 243 10.55 -6.11 4.89
N HIS A 244 9.86 -7.20 4.57
CA HIS A 244 8.48 -7.44 4.95
C HIS A 244 8.43 -8.80 5.65
N PHE A 245 7.82 -8.83 6.81
CA PHE A 245 7.59 -10.03 7.60
C PHE A 245 6.12 -10.10 7.96
N SER A 246 5.53 -11.28 7.88
CA SER A 246 4.23 -11.60 8.47
C SER A 246 4.26 -12.95 9.18
N GLN A 247 3.42 -13.11 10.21
CA GLN A 247 3.31 -14.39 10.91
C GLN A 247 2.52 -15.40 10.06
N LYS A 248 2.91 -16.68 10.08
CA LYS A 248 2.22 -17.74 9.29
C LYS A 248 0.80 -18.00 9.77
N GLU A 249 0.63 -18.12 11.10
CA GLU A 249 -0.66 -18.40 11.75
C GLU A 249 -1.58 -17.17 11.77
N HIS A 250 -0.97 -15.98 11.78
CA HIS A 250 -1.65 -14.69 11.85
C HIS A 250 -1.12 -13.75 10.76
N PRO A 251 -1.51 -13.91 9.48
CA PRO A 251 -0.99 -13.11 8.36
C PRO A 251 -1.28 -11.60 8.48
N GLU A 252 -2.25 -11.23 9.31
CA GLU A 252 -2.56 -9.85 9.72
C GLU A 252 -1.44 -9.20 10.55
N ASN A 253 -0.61 -10.02 11.22
CA ASN A 253 0.54 -9.57 11.97
C ASN A 253 1.69 -9.29 11.02
N VAL A 254 1.94 -8.01 10.75
CA VAL A 254 2.88 -7.54 9.73
C VAL A 254 3.92 -6.60 10.33
N PHE A 255 5.15 -6.73 9.87
CA PHE A 255 6.24 -5.79 10.10
C PHE A 255 6.92 -5.43 8.79
N ASN A 256 6.90 -4.15 8.44
CA ASN A 256 7.51 -3.58 7.26
C ASN A 256 8.65 -2.66 7.67
N MET A 257 9.78 -2.78 6.98
CA MET A 257 10.96 -1.96 7.22
C MET A 257 11.65 -1.62 5.92
N LYS A 258 11.93 -0.34 5.71
CA LYS A 258 12.66 0.19 4.56
C LYS A 258 13.75 1.12 5.05
N SER A 259 14.96 0.86 4.61
CA SER A 259 16.09 1.74 4.86
C SER A 259 16.79 2.09 3.56
N TYR A 260 17.32 3.28 3.51
CA TYR A 260 18.11 3.77 2.41
C TYR A 260 19.16 4.73 2.94
N TYR A 261 20.37 4.63 2.40
CA TYR A 261 21.51 5.49 2.68
C TYR A 261 22.20 5.82 1.36
N ALA A 262 22.53 7.08 1.14
CA ALA A 262 23.36 7.49 0.03
C ALA A 262 24.34 8.57 0.51
N HIS A 263 25.61 8.38 0.18
CA HIS A 263 26.65 9.36 0.44
C HIS A 263 26.70 10.36 -0.71
N ARG A 264 26.14 11.56 -0.51
CA ARG A 264 26.03 12.56 -1.58
C ARG A 264 27.32 13.35 -1.72
N LEU A 265 28.11 12.98 -2.73
CA LEU A 265 29.22 13.77 -3.26
C LEU A 265 28.68 14.74 -4.33
N ALA A 266 27.93 15.77 -3.94
CA ALA A 266 27.44 16.75 -4.91
C ALA A 266 28.60 17.69 -5.30
N ILE A 267 28.96 17.71 -6.59
CA ILE A 267 29.97 18.64 -7.15
C ILE A 267 29.59 20.10 -6.88
N ASP A 268 28.29 20.38 -6.76
CA ASP A 268 27.72 21.72 -6.63
C ASP A 268 27.52 22.17 -5.17
N MET A 269 27.92 21.38 -4.17
CA MET A 269 27.81 21.75 -2.74
C MET A 269 29.19 21.76 -2.05
N PRO A 270 29.44 22.72 -1.15
CA PRO A 270 30.74 22.89 -0.51
C PRO A 270 31.11 21.75 0.44
N GLU A 271 30.12 20.99 0.94
CA GLU A 271 30.35 19.88 1.87
C GLU A 271 29.58 18.61 1.45
N PRO A 272 30.20 17.42 1.59
CA PRO A 272 29.50 16.15 1.40
C PRO A 272 28.39 16.00 2.44
N ARG A 273 27.23 15.50 2.00
CA ARG A 273 26.06 15.32 2.88
C ARG A 273 25.51 13.90 2.78
N ASP A 274 25.40 13.23 3.91
CA ASP A 274 24.76 11.93 3.98
C ASP A 274 23.24 12.08 3.91
N ARG A 275 22.63 11.32 3.00
CA ARG A 275 21.19 11.20 2.88
C ARG A 275 20.76 9.86 3.41
N TYR A 276 19.81 9.85 4.32
CA TYR A 276 19.29 8.62 4.88
C TYR A 276 17.79 8.69 5.10
N ARG A 277 17.15 7.54 4.92
CA ARG A 277 15.73 7.37 5.17
C ARG A 277 15.50 5.99 5.76
N PHE A 278 14.97 5.96 6.97
CA PHE A 278 14.52 4.75 7.63
C PHE A 278 13.03 4.89 7.92
N HIS A 279 12.21 4.01 7.34
CA HIS A 279 10.78 4.06 7.52
C HIS A 279 10.11 2.71 7.41
N GLY A 280 8.96 2.57 8.05
CA GLY A 280 8.20 1.34 8.01
C GLY A 280 6.94 1.45 8.85
N ASP A 281 6.26 0.31 8.95
CA ASP A 281 4.97 0.19 9.61
C ASP A 281 4.84 -1.21 10.22
N PHE A 282 4.06 -1.32 11.27
CA PHE A 282 3.75 -2.59 11.91
C PHE A 282 2.29 -2.64 12.35
N SER A 283 1.75 -3.85 12.37
CA SER A 283 0.43 -4.17 12.90
C SER A 283 0.50 -5.54 13.54
N LEU A 284 0.13 -5.63 14.81
CA LEU A 284 0.15 -6.83 15.62
C LEU A 284 -1.19 -6.93 16.34
N GLU A 285 -1.97 -7.94 15.99
CA GLU A 285 -3.25 -8.25 16.58
C GLU A 285 -3.12 -9.49 17.47
N LYS A 286 -3.65 -9.38 18.69
CA LYS A 286 -3.79 -10.50 19.61
C LYS A 286 -5.08 -10.33 20.41
N HIS A 287 -6.00 -11.27 20.23
CA HIS A 287 -7.35 -11.23 20.83
C HIS A 287 -8.10 -9.94 20.46
N GLN A 288 -8.55 -9.17 21.45
CA GLN A 288 -9.28 -7.91 21.24
C GLN A 288 -8.36 -6.67 21.26
N ALA A 289 -7.04 -6.87 21.20
CA ALA A 289 -6.05 -5.80 21.22
C ALA A 289 -5.24 -5.77 19.91
N VAL A 290 -5.07 -4.56 19.37
CA VAL A 290 -4.29 -4.29 18.15
C VAL A 290 -3.25 -3.22 18.47
N LEU A 291 -1.97 -3.59 18.32
CA LEU A 291 -0.81 -2.72 18.41
C LEU A 291 -0.34 -2.40 16.98
N SER A 292 -0.39 -1.15 16.59
CA SER A 292 -0.02 -0.70 15.25
C SER A 292 0.83 0.57 15.32
N GLY A 293 1.60 0.84 14.28
CA GLY A 293 2.41 2.05 14.24
C GLY A 293 3.15 2.25 12.94
N GLU A 294 3.64 3.47 12.76
CA GLU A 294 4.47 3.87 11.62
C GLU A 294 5.67 4.65 12.15
N TYR A 295 6.85 4.43 11.57
CA TYR A 295 8.06 5.14 11.95
C TYR A 295 8.70 5.77 10.71
N HIS A 296 9.16 7.01 10.87
CA HIS A 296 9.73 7.81 9.81
C HIS A 296 10.92 8.60 10.34
N ILE A 297 12.11 8.25 9.88
CA ILE A 297 13.37 8.95 10.16
C ILE A 297 14.00 9.30 8.82
N SER A 298 14.35 10.57 8.63
CA SER A 298 15.04 11.03 7.43
C SER A 298 15.83 12.29 7.71
N ASP A 299 16.94 12.48 6.98
CA ASP A 299 17.77 13.68 7.09
C ASP A 299 17.04 14.96 6.65
N SER A 300 16.15 14.85 5.65
CA SER A 300 15.55 16.02 4.99
C SER A 300 14.26 15.68 4.24
N TRP A 301 13.48 16.72 3.90
CA TRP A 301 12.24 16.55 3.14
C TRP A 301 12.51 16.20 1.67
N GLU A 302 13.65 16.62 1.14
CA GLU A 302 14.12 16.30 -0.21
C GLU A 302 14.37 14.79 -0.34
N THR A 303 15.02 14.17 0.64
CA THR A 303 15.25 12.72 0.68
C THR A 303 13.92 11.95 0.65
N VAL A 304 12.91 12.44 1.35
CA VAL A 304 11.56 11.84 1.35
C VAL A 304 10.91 11.93 -0.03
N ALA A 305 11.10 13.03 -0.75
CA ALA A 305 10.54 13.29 -2.07
C ALA A 305 11.22 12.51 -3.20
N ASP A 306 12.50 12.17 -3.02
CA ASP A 306 13.36 11.61 -4.06
C ASP A 306 13.56 10.11 -3.97
N ILE A 307 13.61 9.56 -2.75
CA ILE A 307 13.97 8.17 -2.53
C ILE A 307 12.69 7.34 -2.41
N PHE A 308 12.50 6.42 -3.37
CA PHE A 308 11.27 5.65 -3.62
C PHE A 308 10.04 6.50 -3.99
N PRO A 309 10.09 7.32 -5.06
CA PRO A 309 8.97 8.15 -5.48
C PRO A 309 7.96 7.28 -6.24
N ASN A 310 7.32 6.33 -5.56
CA ASN A 310 6.36 5.44 -6.20
C ASN A 310 5.04 6.15 -6.57
N ASN A 311 4.89 7.45 -6.27
CA ASN A 311 3.66 8.20 -6.49
C ASN A 311 3.93 9.60 -7.05
N PHE A 312 3.13 10.01 -8.03
CA PHE A 312 3.03 11.39 -8.54
C PHE A 312 2.63 12.38 -7.43
N SER A 313 1.89 11.92 -6.42
CA SER A 313 1.63 12.67 -5.20
C SER A 313 2.75 12.44 -4.18
N LEU A 314 3.44 13.52 -3.78
CA LEU A 314 4.30 13.50 -2.60
C LEU A 314 3.43 13.10 -1.39
N LYS A 315 3.68 11.92 -0.83
CA LYS A 315 3.15 11.59 0.48
C LYS A 315 4.03 12.33 1.49
N ASN A 316 3.47 13.32 2.18
CA ASN A 316 4.13 13.93 3.33
C ASN A 316 4.50 12.80 4.30
N THR A 317 5.73 12.83 4.84
CA THR A 317 6.06 11.93 5.95
C THR A 317 5.15 12.25 7.12
N GLY A 318 4.32 11.28 7.51
CA GLY A 318 3.54 11.37 8.74
C GLY A 318 4.45 11.42 9.97
N PRO A 319 3.90 11.69 11.16
CA PRO A 319 4.65 11.57 12.40
C PRO A 319 5.03 10.11 12.66
N THR A 320 6.13 9.89 13.41
CA THR A 320 6.41 8.59 13.98
C THR A 320 5.42 8.35 15.11
N GLN A 321 4.60 7.32 14.99
CA GLN A 321 3.50 7.07 15.91
C GLN A 321 3.32 5.58 16.21
N ALA A 322 2.90 5.28 17.44
CA ALA A 322 2.52 3.96 17.89
C ALA A 322 1.16 4.03 18.59
N ARG A 323 0.32 3.03 18.38
CA ARG A 323 -1.06 2.97 18.85
C ARG A 323 -1.41 1.57 19.30
N LEU A 324 -1.86 1.45 20.54
CA LEU A 324 -2.51 0.28 21.09
C LEU A 324 -4.00 0.55 21.23
N THR A 325 -4.82 -0.17 20.47
CA THR A 325 -6.28 -0.14 20.62
C THR A 325 -6.73 -1.45 21.24
N TRP A 326 -7.73 -1.41 22.12
CA TRP A 326 -8.39 -2.60 22.62
C TRP A 326 -9.88 -2.37 22.74
N ARG A 327 -10.63 -3.47 22.67
CA ARG A 327 -12.06 -3.48 22.95
C ARG A 327 -12.29 -4.31 24.20
N ASP A 328 -13.18 -3.83 25.05
CA ASP A 328 -13.66 -4.51 26.24
C ASP A 328 -15.20 -4.41 26.26
N ALA A 329 -15.86 -5.08 27.20
CA ALA A 329 -17.32 -5.08 27.31
C ALA A 329 -17.90 -3.67 27.58
N VAL A 330 -17.13 -2.79 28.21
CA VAL A 330 -17.60 -1.46 28.66
C VAL A 330 -16.98 -0.32 27.84
N PHE A 331 -15.73 -0.47 27.40
CA PHE A 331 -14.98 0.59 26.73
C PHE A 331 -14.26 0.10 25.47
N ASN A 332 -14.17 1.01 24.50
CA ASN A 332 -13.11 0.98 23.50
C ASN A 332 -11.96 1.85 24.01
N GLY A 333 -10.80 1.26 24.24
CA GLY A 333 -9.61 1.97 24.67
C GLY A 333 -8.60 2.17 23.56
N ASN A 334 -7.89 3.29 23.62
CA ASN A 334 -6.86 3.64 22.66
C ASN A 334 -5.75 4.43 23.36
N LEU A 335 -4.56 3.83 23.44
CA LEU A 335 -3.33 4.44 23.92
C LEU A 335 -2.45 4.74 22.71
N PHE A 336 -2.17 6.00 22.44
CA PHE A 336 -1.34 6.39 21.31
C PHE A 336 -0.21 7.34 21.72
N SER A 337 0.90 7.25 21.00
CA SER A 337 2.03 8.15 21.11
C SER A 337 2.42 8.63 19.72
N SER A 338 2.73 9.91 19.60
CA SER A 338 3.14 10.55 18.35
C SER A 338 4.30 11.49 18.66
N VAL A 339 5.42 11.34 17.96
CA VAL A 339 6.67 12.03 18.26
C VAL A 339 7.24 12.71 17.01
N LYS A 340 7.77 13.93 17.19
CA LYS A 340 8.55 14.60 16.15
C LYS A 340 9.95 13.98 16.14
N VAL A 341 10.28 13.25 15.09
CA VAL A 341 11.63 12.70 14.90
C VAL A 341 12.43 13.53 13.89
N ASN A 342 11.76 14.14 12.91
CA ASN A 342 12.43 14.90 11.84
C ASN A 342 12.28 16.42 12.06
N SER A 343 13.35 17.17 11.81
CA SER A 343 13.42 18.63 12.04
C SER A 343 12.48 19.45 11.15
N PHE A 344 12.18 18.94 9.95
CA PHE A 344 11.34 19.60 8.94
C PHE A 344 9.83 19.33 9.11
N GLN A 345 9.42 18.59 10.14
CA GLN A 345 8.01 18.29 10.41
C GLN A 345 7.41 19.22 11.46
N ASN A 346 6.15 19.61 11.27
CA ASN A 346 5.28 20.11 12.34
C ASN A 346 4.52 18.92 12.90
N VAL A 347 4.61 18.67 14.20
CA VAL A 347 3.93 17.54 14.84
C VAL A 347 3.30 18.01 16.14
N ASN A 348 1.99 17.77 16.27
CA ASN A 348 1.36 17.76 17.58
C ASN A 348 1.71 16.42 18.25
N GLN A 349 2.70 16.45 19.13
CA GLN A 349 3.17 15.28 19.83
C GLN A 349 2.18 14.88 20.92
N ALA A 350 2.03 13.57 21.14
CA ALA A 350 1.26 13.00 22.24
C ALA A 350 2.17 12.01 22.98
N LEU A 351 2.42 12.23 24.28
CA LEU A 351 3.52 11.58 25.01
C LEU A 351 3.10 11.01 26.39
N PRO A 352 2.49 9.82 26.46
CA PRO A 352 1.48 9.26 25.56
C PRO A 352 0.10 9.92 25.79
N CYS A 353 -0.90 9.53 25.01
CA CYS A 353 -2.31 9.89 25.22
C CYS A 353 -3.20 8.65 25.29
N LEU A 354 -3.98 8.58 26.36
CA LEU A 354 -5.01 7.56 26.60
C LEU A 354 -6.38 8.14 26.27
N SER A 355 -7.16 7.40 25.49
CA SER A 355 -8.55 7.70 25.18
C SER A 355 -9.42 6.49 25.48
N LEU A 356 -10.55 6.71 26.15
CA LEU A 356 -11.54 5.71 26.53
C LEU A 356 -12.91 6.16 26.05
N GLN A 357 -13.52 5.39 25.17
CA GLN A 357 -14.88 5.61 24.69
C GLN A 357 -15.79 4.57 25.32
N GLN A 358 -16.72 5.00 26.15
CA GLN A 358 -17.71 4.14 26.78
C GLN A 358 -18.77 3.70 25.76
N HIS A 359 -19.15 2.42 25.77
CA HIS A 359 -20.29 1.96 25.01
C HIS A 359 -21.61 2.58 25.54
N PRO A 360 -22.59 2.87 24.66
CA PRO A 360 -23.87 3.43 25.09
C PRO A 360 -24.58 2.53 26.11
N ILE A 361 -24.89 3.09 27.27
CA ILE A 361 -25.65 2.42 28.34
C ILE A 361 -27.07 2.97 28.35
N ASN A 362 -28.07 2.09 28.33
CA ASN A 362 -29.48 2.48 28.50
C ASN A 362 -29.76 2.76 29.98
N ILE A 363 -30.15 4.00 30.30
CA ILE A 363 -30.45 4.38 31.68
C ILE A 363 -31.79 3.74 32.08
N LYS A 364 -31.73 2.73 32.97
CA LYS A 364 -32.91 2.11 33.61
C LYS A 364 -34.04 1.72 32.62
N ASN A 365 -33.68 1.22 31.43
CA ASN A 365 -34.63 0.87 30.35
C ASN A 365 -35.55 2.01 29.89
N THR A 366 -35.20 3.27 30.15
CA THR A 366 -36.00 4.43 29.72
C THR A 366 -35.92 4.68 28.21
N GLY A 367 -35.02 4.00 27.50
CA GLY A 367 -34.71 4.26 26.09
C GLY A 367 -33.79 5.47 25.89
N LEU A 368 -33.25 6.01 26.99
CA LEU A 368 -32.27 7.08 26.99
C LEU A 368 -30.87 6.50 27.09
N TYR A 369 -30.02 6.85 26.13
CA TYR A 369 -28.66 6.33 26.03
C TYR A 369 -27.67 7.35 26.58
N PHE A 370 -26.74 6.87 27.40
CA PHE A 370 -25.62 7.62 27.91
C PHE A 370 -24.31 7.07 27.35
N GLU A 371 -23.51 7.96 26.78
CA GLU A 371 -22.15 7.71 26.31
C GLU A 371 -21.21 8.70 26.98
N ASN A 372 -19.97 8.29 27.21
CA ASN A 372 -18.93 9.18 27.72
C ASN A 372 -17.62 8.95 26.96
N PHE A 373 -16.88 10.03 26.77
CA PHE A 373 -15.54 10.01 26.21
C PHE A 373 -14.58 10.65 27.19
N LEU A 374 -13.52 9.92 27.54
CA LEU A 374 -12.43 10.37 28.39
C LEU A 374 -11.15 10.38 27.57
N GLU A 375 -10.37 11.46 27.64
CA GLU A 375 -9.06 11.53 27.00
C GLU A 375 -8.08 12.25 27.91
N CYS A 376 -6.90 11.67 28.13
CA CYS A 376 -5.86 12.27 28.93
C CYS A 376 -4.51 12.05 28.25
N GLY A 377 -3.72 13.10 28.07
CA GLY A 377 -2.40 12.98 27.48
C GLY A 377 -1.55 14.23 27.68
N TYR A 378 -0.24 14.06 27.60
CA TYR A 378 0.69 15.18 27.51
C TYR A 378 0.89 15.54 26.04
N PHE A 379 0.43 16.71 25.65
CA PHE A 379 0.56 17.20 24.28
C PHE A 379 1.65 18.24 24.19
N ASN A 380 2.44 18.17 23.11
CA ASN A 380 3.47 19.15 22.81
C ASN A 380 3.42 19.47 21.31
N PHE A 381 2.99 20.68 20.97
CA PHE A 381 3.03 21.13 19.59
C PHE A 381 4.43 21.63 19.28
N ALA A 382 5.17 20.83 18.50
CA ALA A 382 6.53 21.13 18.08
C ALA A 382 6.54 21.65 16.64
N PHE A 383 6.94 22.91 16.45
CA PHE A 383 7.10 23.51 15.13
C PHE A 383 8.33 22.96 14.42
N SER A 384 8.28 22.91 13.09
CA SER A 384 9.46 22.61 12.27
C SER A 384 10.51 23.71 12.46
N ASN A 385 11.79 23.35 12.37
CA ASN A 385 12.88 24.31 12.59
C ASN A 385 12.89 25.45 11.55
N ASN A 386 12.17 25.28 10.44
CA ASN A 386 12.08 26.25 9.35
C ASN A 386 10.92 27.24 9.51
N ILE A 387 10.05 27.06 10.52
CA ILE A 387 8.90 27.94 10.76
C ILE A 387 9.13 28.71 12.07
N PRO A 388 9.07 30.05 12.04
CA PRO A 388 9.17 30.84 13.27
C PRO A 388 7.93 30.59 14.13
N GLY A 389 8.12 29.95 15.28
CA GLY A 389 7.08 29.62 16.24
C GLY A 389 7.70 29.19 17.56
N LYS A 390 6.97 29.39 18.67
CA LYS A 390 7.36 28.85 19.97
C LYS A 390 6.56 27.59 20.23
N ASP A 391 7.25 26.50 20.52
CA ASP A 391 6.63 25.26 20.95
C ASP A 391 5.80 25.50 22.22
N PHE A 392 4.70 24.76 22.36
CA PHE A 392 3.85 24.82 23.53
C PHE A 392 3.38 23.43 23.91
N SER A 393 3.32 23.16 25.21
CA SER A 393 2.98 21.85 25.74
C SER A 393 2.08 21.95 26.97
N SER A 394 1.14 21.02 27.11
CA SER A 394 0.25 20.92 28.26
C SER A 394 -0.18 19.47 28.45
N LEU A 395 -0.27 19.04 29.71
CA LEU A 395 -1.15 17.93 30.05
C LEU A 395 -2.58 18.39 29.78
N ARG A 396 -3.34 17.57 29.06
CA ARG A 396 -4.72 17.85 28.66
C ARG A 396 -5.58 16.67 29.05
N ALA A 397 -6.63 16.94 29.84
CA ALA A 397 -7.62 15.95 30.24
C ALA A 397 -9.02 16.40 29.81
N ILE A 398 -9.78 15.52 29.16
CA ILE A 398 -11.12 15.76 28.64
C ILE A 398 -12.10 14.76 29.19
N VAL A 399 -13.29 15.27 29.50
CA VAL A 399 -14.49 14.47 29.75
C VAL A 399 -15.62 15.03 28.88
N SER A 400 -16.26 14.17 28.09
CA SER A 400 -17.33 14.57 27.16
C SER A 400 -18.55 13.64 27.23
N PRO A 401 -19.44 13.82 28.22
CA PRO A 401 -20.67 13.06 28.34
C PRO A 401 -21.68 13.46 27.27
N LYS A 402 -22.45 12.47 26.80
CA LYS A 402 -23.50 12.62 25.80
C LYS A 402 -24.72 11.79 26.19
N LEU A 403 -25.88 12.42 26.15
CA LEU A 403 -27.19 11.83 26.41
C LEU A 403 -28.05 12.02 25.16
N TYR A 404 -28.71 10.97 24.70
CA TYR A 404 -29.62 11.06 23.55
C TYR A 404 -30.76 10.05 23.64
N ARG A 405 -31.87 10.38 22.97
CA ARG A 405 -33.02 9.50 22.84
C ARG A 405 -33.72 9.78 21.51
N ALA A 406 -34.13 8.76 20.79
CA ALA A 406 -34.96 8.90 19.60
C ALA A 406 -36.44 8.82 20.00
N PHE A 407 -37.22 9.81 19.59
CA PHE A 407 -38.67 9.87 19.76
C PHE A 407 -39.34 9.69 18.40
N PRO A 408 -40.04 8.56 18.16
CA PRO A 408 -40.88 8.43 16.98
C PRO A 408 -42.09 9.37 17.12
N LEU A 409 -42.25 10.27 16.17
CA LEU A 409 -43.40 11.15 15.99
C LEU A 409 -44.24 10.64 14.80
N ILE A 410 -45.47 11.14 14.65
CA ILE A 410 -46.43 10.68 13.63
C ILE A 410 -45.83 10.71 12.22
N LEU A 411 -45.06 11.75 11.90
CA LEU A 411 -44.52 11.96 10.57
C LEU A 411 -43.02 11.66 10.48
N GLY A 412 -42.32 11.31 11.54
CA GLY A 412 -40.85 11.19 11.50
C GLY A 412 -40.23 10.91 12.84
N THR A 413 -38.91 11.04 12.96
CA THR A 413 -38.17 10.78 14.21
C THR A 413 -37.47 12.04 14.67
N LEU A 414 -37.70 12.43 15.93
CA LEU A 414 -36.98 13.50 16.60
C LEU A 414 -35.93 12.91 17.54
N THR A 415 -34.67 13.28 17.35
CA THR A 415 -33.55 12.81 18.17
C THR A 415 -32.89 13.98 18.89
N PRO A 416 -33.37 14.35 20.09
CA PRO A 416 -32.63 15.25 20.96
C PRO A 416 -31.35 14.59 21.49
N THR A 417 -30.28 15.36 21.48
CA THR A 417 -28.97 15.03 22.04
C THR A 417 -28.50 16.20 22.91
N ILE A 418 -28.12 15.91 24.14
CA ILE A 418 -27.46 16.85 25.05
C ILE A 418 -26.05 16.33 25.27
N SER A 419 -25.05 17.17 25.04
CA SER A 419 -23.65 16.83 25.26
C SER A 419 -22.96 17.95 26.02
N ALA A 420 -22.02 17.61 26.88
CA ALA A 420 -21.13 18.58 27.50
C ALA A 420 -19.68 18.15 27.25
N SER A 421 -18.77 19.10 27.28
CA SER A 421 -17.34 18.84 27.21
C SER A 421 -16.63 19.73 28.21
N ALA A 422 -15.80 19.13 29.05
CA ALA A 422 -14.92 19.81 30.00
C ALA A 422 -13.47 19.41 29.71
N ILE A 423 -12.58 20.39 29.66
CA ILE A 423 -11.17 20.24 29.34
C ILE A 423 -10.35 20.94 30.42
N TYR A 424 -9.35 20.24 30.95
CA TYR A 424 -8.35 20.78 31.86
C TYR A 424 -6.98 20.83 31.16
N TYR A 425 -6.24 21.91 31.38
CA TYR A 425 -4.90 22.16 30.87
C TYR A 425 -3.94 22.44 32.02
N SER A 426 -2.85 21.69 32.13
CA SER A 426 -1.81 22.00 33.12
C SER A 426 -1.06 23.30 32.82
N SER A 427 -0.97 23.70 31.56
CA SER A 427 -0.34 24.96 31.15
C SER A 427 -1.25 25.75 30.21
N VAL A 428 -1.16 27.07 30.31
CA VAL A 428 -1.91 28.00 29.47
C VAL A 428 -1.00 29.14 29.01
N PRO A 429 -1.37 29.90 27.97
CA PRO A 429 -0.66 31.11 27.57
C PRO A 429 -0.44 32.06 28.76
N ARG A 430 0.69 32.77 28.79
CA ARG A 430 1.09 33.65 29.91
C ARG A 430 0.04 34.70 30.29
N GLU A 431 -0.80 35.10 29.34
CA GLU A 431 -1.86 36.09 29.52
C GLU A 431 -3.13 35.52 30.18
N SER A 432 -3.21 34.20 30.35
CA SER A 432 -4.37 33.49 30.90
C SER A 432 -4.06 32.91 32.28
N THR A 433 -5.05 32.95 33.17
CA THR A 433 -4.97 32.38 34.53
C THR A 433 -5.90 31.19 34.75
N ARG A 434 -6.72 30.85 33.75
CA ARG A 434 -7.72 29.78 33.84
C ARG A 434 -7.16 28.52 33.21
N HIS A 435 -7.26 27.40 33.91
CA HIS A 435 -6.78 26.09 33.46
C HIS A 435 -7.88 25.18 32.94
N GLY A 436 -9.15 25.59 33.06
CA GLY A 436 -10.31 24.76 32.72
C GLY A 436 -11.26 25.45 31.76
N GLN A 437 -11.66 24.73 30.71
CA GLN A 437 -12.68 25.15 29.76
C GLN A 437 -13.84 24.16 29.77
N ALA A 438 -15.07 24.66 29.71
CA ALA A 438 -16.25 23.82 29.52
C ALA A 438 -17.23 24.47 28.53
N SER A 439 -17.97 23.62 27.82
CA SER A 439 -19.10 24.02 26.97
C SER A 439 -20.17 22.94 26.99
N ALA A 440 -21.43 23.35 26.87
CA ALA A 440 -22.57 22.47 26.70
C ALA A 440 -23.18 22.68 25.31
N LYS A 441 -23.68 21.61 24.71
CA LYS A 441 -24.29 21.61 23.38
C LYS A 441 -25.59 20.82 23.42
N ILE A 442 -26.63 21.41 22.85
CA ILE A 442 -27.91 20.77 22.57
C ILE A 442 -28.01 20.63 21.04
N HIS A 443 -28.36 19.43 20.60
CA HIS A 443 -28.59 19.12 19.20
C HIS A 443 -29.94 18.44 19.04
N LEU A 444 -30.79 18.99 18.17
CA LEU A 444 -32.12 18.45 17.86
C LEU A 444 -32.12 18.09 16.38
N ASP A 445 -32.25 16.81 16.04
CA ASP A 445 -32.38 16.34 14.66
C ASP A 445 -33.77 15.77 14.43
N TYR A 446 -34.53 16.35 13.51
CA TYR A 446 -35.83 15.86 13.07
C TYR A 446 -35.75 15.44 11.61
N ARG A 447 -36.14 14.19 11.34
CA ARG A 447 -36.14 13.61 9.99
C ARG A 447 -37.46 12.93 9.71
N PHE A 448 -37.95 13.05 8.49
CA PHE A 448 -39.05 12.22 8.01
C PHE A 448 -38.72 11.60 6.66
N SER A 449 -39.21 10.38 6.41
CA SER A 449 -38.96 9.68 5.16
C SER A 449 -40.29 9.47 4.42
N ALA A 450 -40.43 10.08 3.25
CA ALA A 450 -41.50 9.80 2.30
C ALA A 450 -40.96 8.93 1.17
N TYR A 451 -41.74 7.97 0.68
CA TYR A 451 -41.32 7.15 -0.45
C TYR A 451 -42.41 7.02 -1.50
N LYS A 452 -41.98 6.91 -2.76
CA LYS A 452 -42.82 6.58 -3.90
C LYS A 452 -42.21 5.39 -4.64
N ASN A 453 -43.05 4.40 -4.88
CA ASN A 453 -42.70 3.23 -5.66
C ASN A 453 -43.09 3.46 -7.12
N TYR A 454 -42.14 3.31 -8.03
CA TYR A 454 -42.36 3.15 -9.46
C TYR A 454 -42.19 1.67 -9.83
N MET A 455 -42.46 1.30 -11.08
CA MET A 455 -42.41 -0.10 -11.53
C MET A 455 -41.09 -0.80 -11.17
N GLN A 456 -39.96 -0.15 -11.45
CA GLN A 456 -38.62 -0.72 -11.27
C GLN A 456 -37.75 0.07 -10.26
N THR A 457 -38.22 1.22 -9.78
CA THR A 457 -37.44 2.10 -8.89
C THR A 457 -38.23 2.47 -7.64
N LYS A 458 -37.51 2.63 -6.53
CA LYS A 458 -38.03 3.19 -5.28
C LYS A 458 -37.34 4.51 -5.05
N HIS A 459 -38.14 5.58 -4.95
CA HIS A 459 -37.67 6.90 -4.61
C HIS A 459 -38.00 7.18 -3.14
N VAL A 460 -37.00 7.49 -2.34
CA VAL A 460 -37.13 7.91 -0.95
C VAL A 460 -36.65 9.35 -0.85
N ILE A 461 -37.45 10.20 -0.24
CA ILE A 461 -37.11 11.59 0.06
C ILE A 461 -37.13 11.73 1.59
N GLU A 462 -36.04 12.24 2.15
CA GLU A 462 -35.87 12.45 3.58
C GLU A 462 -35.58 13.92 3.90
N PRO A 463 -36.60 14.75 4.08
CA PRO A 463 -36.41 16.10 4.57
C PRO A 463 -35.98 16.09 6.03
N PHE A 464 -35.09 17.01 6.38
CA PHE A 464 -34.53 17.10 7.71
C PHE A 464 -34.38 18.53 8.20
N VAL A 465 -34.50 18.68 9.52
CA VAL A 465 -34.24 19.91 10.26
C VAL A 465 -33.34 19.57 11.43
N SER A 466 -32.14 20.18 11.46
CA SER A 466 -31.20 20.02 12.56
C SER A 466 -30.93 21.37 13.21
N CYS A 467 -31.19 21.50 14.51
CA CYS A 467 -30.84 22.67 15.31
C CYS A 467 -29.68 22.33 16.25
N THR A 468 -28.67 23.18 16.31
CA THR A 468 -27.50 23.04 17.18
C THR A 468 -27.30 24.33 17.98
N LEU A 469 -27.31 24.20 19.30
CA LEU A 469 -27.10 25.27 20.25
C LEU A 469 -25.88 24.92 21.11
N ALA A 470 -24.81 25.71 21.02
CA ALA A 470 -23.64 25.58 21.88
C ALA A 470 -23.52 26.79 22.80
N SER A 471 -23.28 26.52 24.08
CA SER A 471 -23.11 27.54 25.10
C SER A 471 -21.83 28.35 24.87
N ARG A 472 -21.78 29.56 25.43
CA ARG A 472 -20.53 30.31 25.52
C ARG A 472 -19.53 29.50 26.36
N PRO A 473 -18.27 29.32 25.91
CA PRO A 473 -17.27 28.61 26.68
C PRO A 473 -16.79 29.43 27.89
N LEU A 474 -16.26 28.74 28.90
CA LEU A 474 -15.67 29.37 30.09
C LEU A 474 -14.39 30.17 29.78
N MET A 475 -13.64 29.74 28.76
CA MET A 475 -12.44 30.38 28.25
C MET A 475 -12.60 30.69 26.76
N LYS A 476 -11.97 31.75 26.29
CA LYS A 476 -11.91 32.08 24.86
C LYS A 476 -10.81 31.28 24.16
N ASN A 477 -10.93 31.13 22.84
CA ASN A 477 -9.97 30.37 22.03
C ASN A 477 -8.52 30.91 21.99
N ASN A 478 -8.26 32.09 22.55
CA ASN A 478 -6.93 32.68 22.69
C ASN A 478 -6.37 32.58 24.12
N GLU A 479 -7.15 32.08 25.07
CA GLU A 479 -6.79 31.97 26.49
C GLU A 479 -6.22 30.59 26.85
N HIS A 480 -6.17 29.66 25.89
CA HIS A 480 -5.65 28.31 26.03
C HIS A 480 -4.94 27.84 24.74
N TYR A 481 -4.23 26.72 24.84
CA TYR A 481 -3.58 26.11 23.67
C TYR A 481 -4.55 25.15 22.96
N ILE A 482 -4.61 25.25 21.63
CA ILE A 482 -5.44 24.39 20.77
C ILE A 482 -4.54 23.29 20.19
N PHE A 483 -4.63 22.08 20.75
CA PHE A 483 -3.94 20.88 20.26
C PHE A 483 -4.81 20.12 19.24
N SER A 484 -6.13 20.21 19.39
CA SER A 484 -7.09 19.55 18.52
C SER A 484 -8.26 20.47 18.17
N ILE A 485 -9.01 20.10 17.13
CA ILE A 485 -10.23 20.80 16.74
C ILE A 485 -11.27 20.80 17.88
N GLN A 486 -11.25 19.79 18.75
CA GLN A 486 -12.11 19.62 19.90
C GLN A 486 -11.81 20.59 21.05
N ASP A 487 -10.69 21.30 21.01
CA ASP A 487 -10.30 22.29 22.03
C ASP A 487 -10.96 23.64 21.79
N ALA A 488 -11.38 23.90 20.55
CA ALA A 488 -11.95 25.16 20.14
C ALA A 488 -13.46 25.17 20.39
N PHE A 489 -13.90 25.94 21.38
CA PHE A 489 -15.32 26.15 21.65
C PHE A 489 -15.72 27.58 21.32
N SER A 490 -16.98 27.76 20.93
CA SER A 490 -17.58 29.07 20.74
C SER A 490 -19.10 28.95 20.83
N SER A 491 -19.77 30.04 21.21
CA SER A 491 -21.23 30.08 21.18
C SER A 491 -21.72 29.94 19.75
N LEU A 492 -22.57 28.94 19.49
CA LEU A 492 -23.06 28.61 18.16
C LEU A 492 -24.56 28.40 18.20
N TYR A 493 -25.30 29.14 17.38
CA TYR A 493 -26.74 28.98 17.18
C TYR A 493 -26.97 28.65 15.71
N LEU A 494 -27.07 27.37 15.37
CA LEU A 494 -27.04 26.90 14.00
C LEU A 494 -28.30 26.11 13.68
N ILE A 495 -28.94 26.41 12.55
CA ILE A 495 -30.02 25.59 11.98
C ILE A 495 -29.60 25.13 10.60
N LYS A 496 -29.87 23.85 10.32
CA LYS A 496 -29.77 23.22 9.01
C LYS A 496 -31.15 22.77 8.58
N LEU A 497 -31.54 23.17 7.38
CA LEU A 497 -32.77 22.74 6.72
C LEU A 497 -32.38 22.11 5.39
N GLY A 498 -32.84 20.90 5.12
CA GLY A 498 -32.45 20.22 3.90
C GLY A 498 -33.31 19.04 3.57
N MET A 499 -32.91 18.37 2.50
CA MET A 499 -33.56 17.19 1.96
C MET A 499 -32.51 16.25 1.39
N GLU A 500 -32.62 14.98 1.75
CA GLU A 500 -31.91 13.87 1.13
C GLU A 500 -32.87 13.15 0.19
N SER A 501 -32.38 12.69 -0.96
CA SER A 501 -33.16 12.00 -1.97
C SER A 501 -32.37 10.80 -2.45
N PHE A 502 -33.00 9.63 -2.39
CA PHE A 502 -32.44 8.34 -2.74
C PHE A 502 -33.30 7.69 -3.80
N LEU A 503 -32.74 7.37 -4.96
CA LEU A 503 -33.43 6.59 -5.98
C LEU A 503 -32.70 5.25 -6.15
N SER A 504 -33.35 4.17 -5.73
CA SER A 504 -32.81 2.82 -5.83
C SER A 504 -33.55 1.99 -6.88
N HIS A 505 -32.83 1.16 -7.61
CA HIS A 505 -33.40 0.21 -8.55
C HIS A 505 -33.76 -1.10 -7.82
N ARG A 506 -34.97 -1.62 -8.00
CA ARG A 506 -35.47 -2.80 -7.26
C ARG A 506 -34.62 -4.05 -7.50
N MET A 507 -34.04 -4.17 -8.69
CA MET A 507 -33.24 -5.35 -9.08
C MET A 507 -31.72 -5.14 -8.94
N SER A 508 -31.25 -3.96 -8.53
CA SER A 508 -29.83 -3.66 -8.38
C SER A 508 -29.60 -2.78 -7.16
N THR A 509 -28.93 -3.35 -6.15
CA THR A 509 -28.46 -2.61 -4.97
C THR A 509 -27.24 -1.73 -5.27
N GLN A 510 -26.60 -1.89 -6.44
CA GLN A 510 -25.34 -1.24 -6.79
C GLN A 510 -25.49 0.14 -7.43
N SER A 511 -26.69 0.51 -7.90
CA SER A 511 -26.94 1.74 -8.63
C SER A 511 -28.00 2.58 -7.91
N GLN A 512 -27.62 3.17 -6.78
CA GLN A 512 -28.43 4.14 -6.04
C GLN A 512 -27.97 5.55 -6.40
N ILE A 513 -28.88 6.37 -6.92
CA ILE A 513 -28.66 7.80 -7.08
C ILE A 513 -28.93 8.46 -5.73
N THR A 514 -27.99 9.29 -5.26
CA THR A 514 -28.16 10.05 -4.02
C THR A 514 -27.99 11.54 -4.30
N ALA A 515 -28.88 12.35 -3.75
CA ALA A 515 -28.79 13.80 -3.82
C ALA A 515 -29.20 14.37 -2.47
N LYS A 516 -28.37 15.23 -1.90
CA LYS A 516 -28.64 15.95 -0.67
C LYS A 516 -28.46 17.42 -0.92
N ILE A 517 -29.42 18.22 -0.49
CA ILE A 517 -29.34 19.68 -0.53
C ILE A 517 -29.72 20.22 0.83
N TRP A 518 -28.95 21.17 1.36
CA TRP A 518 -29.25 21.77 2.66
C TRP A 518 -28.73 23.19 2.76
N THR A 519 -29.43 23.99 3.52
CA THR A 519 -29.05 25.36 3.86
C THR A 519 -28.69 25.42 5.32
N THR A 520 -27.50 25.94 5.61
CA THR A 520 -27.03 26.22 6.96
C THR A 520 -27.18 27.72 7.23
N HIS A 521 -27.79 28.04 8.37
CA HIS A 521 -27.90 29.41 8.88
C HIS A 521 -27.36 29.49 10.31
N ILE A 522 -26.60 30.54 10.60
CA ILE A 522 -26.06 30.83 11.93
C ILE A 522 -26.71 32.11 12.45
N PHE A 523 -27.39 32.00 13.59
CA PHE A 523 -28.05 33.09 14.27
C PHE A 523 -27.12 33.78 15.28
N LYS A 524 -27.47 35.03 15.63
CA LYS A 524 -26.91 35.76 16.77
C LYS A 524 -25.36 35.77 16.83
N ASN A 525 -24.70 35.91 15.68
CA ASN A 525 -23.25 36.08 15.59
C ASN A 525 -22.91 37.14 14.53
N SER A 526 -22.15 38.17 14.93
CA SER A 526 -21.77 39.28 14.03
C SER A 526 -20.76 38.85 12.96
N PHE A 527 -19.85 37.93 13.28
CA PHE A 527 -18.80 37.48 12.37
C PHE A 527 -19.36 36.61 11.22
N ALA A 528 -20.28 35.70 11.52
CA ALA A 528 -20.90 34.82 10.52
C ALA A 528 -21.94 35.54 9.63
N LYS A 529 -22.42 36.73 10.03
CA LYS A 529 -23.49 37.46 9.31
C LYS A 529 -23.13 37.78 7.86
N ALA A 530 -21.85 37.90 7.51
CA ALA A 530 -21.39 38.25 6.18
C ALA A 530 -21.33 37.06 5.20
N THR A 531 -21.25 35.82 5.71
CA THR A 531 -21.05 34.60 4.91
C THR A 531 -22.21 33.60 5.03
N PHE A 532 -23.14 33.78 5.97
CA PHE A 532 -24.32 32.93 6.11
C PHE A 532 -25.61 33.68 5.71
N PRO A 533 -26.61 33.00 5.13
CA PRO A 533 -26.70 31.54 4.95
C PRO A 533 -25.82 30.96 3.83
N LYS A 534 -25.49 29.68 3.95
CA LYS A 534 -24.81 28.88 2.92
C LYS A 534 -25.67 27.69 2.52
N THR A 535 -25.75 27.39 1.22
CA THR A 535 -26.46 26.20 0.73
C THR A 535 -25.48 25.23 0.12
N ALA A 536 -25.42 24.02 0.64
CA ALA A 536 -24.58 22.95 0.14
C ALA A 536 -25.43 21.90 -0.57
N CYS A 537 -24.80 21.22 -1.54
CA CYS A 537 -25.35 20.04 -2.18
C CYS A 537 -24.28 18.98 -2.36
N THR A 538 -24.69 17.72 -2.20
CA THR A 538 -23.92 16.55 -2.61
C THR A 538 -24.78 15.68 -3.51
N ILE A 539 -24.25 15.33 -4.67
CA ILE A 539 -24.93 14.50 -5.67
C ILE A 539 -23.99 13.36 -6.06
N PHE A 540 -24.51 12.15 -6.09
CA PHE A 540 -23.86 10.98 -6.65
C PHE A 540 -24.82 10.33 -7.65
N PHE A 541 -24.38 10.26 -8.89
CA PHE A 541 -25.18 9.83 -10.03
C PHE A 541 -24.44 8.73 -10.81
N PRO A 542 -24.73 7.45 -10.55
CA PRO A 542 -24.21 6.34 -11.35
C PRO A 542 -24.95 6.28 -12.70
N LEU A 543 -24.31 6.75 -13.76
CA LEU A 543 -24.74 6.70 -15.16
C LEU A 543 -24.53 5.28 -15.75
N GLY A 544 -25.03 4.25 -15.06
CA GLY A 544 -24.79 2.83 -15.36
C GLY A 544 -23.58 2.24 -14.61
N SER A 545 -23.15 1.03 -14.98
CA SER A 545 -22.08 0.29 -14.29
C SER A 545 -20.67 0.81 -14.53
N LYS A 546 -20.51 1.67 -15.54
CA LYS A 546 -19.23 2.10 -16.11
C LYS A 546 -19.00 3.60 -16.05
N ASN A 547 -19.96 4.38 -15.54
CA ASN A 547 -19.89 5.83 -15.55
C ASN A 547 -20.46 6.37 -14.24
N THR A 548 -19.71 7.22 -13.56
CA THR A 548 -20.12 7.85 -12.32
C THR A 548 -19.88 9.35 -12.40
N PHE A 549 -20.84 10.10 -11.90
CA PHE A 549 -20.73 11.53 -11.72
C PHE A 549 -20.96 11.87 -10.25
N SER A 550 -20.11 12.69 -9.66
CA SER A 550 -20.33 13.24 -8.34
C SER A 550 -20.07 14.74 -8.28
N LEU A 551 -20.87 15.41 -7.46
CA LEU A 551 -20.79 16.84 -7.20
C LEU A 551 -20.86 17.06 -5.68
N ASP A 552 -19.96 17.89 -5.16
CA ASP A 552 -20.00 18.42 -3.81
C ASP A 552 -19.72 19.93 -3.88
N ALA A 553 -20.74 20.74 -3.64
CA ALA A 553 -20.66 22.18 -3.79
C ALA A 553 -21.35 22.90 -2.63
N GLU A 554 -20.88 24.10 -2.33
CA GLU A 554 -21.52 24.98 -1.35
C GLU A 554 -21.53 26.41 -1.87
N TRP A 555 -22.67 27.08 -1.75
CA TRP A 555 -22.91 28.43 -2.25
C TRP A 555 -23.08 29.42 -1.09
N ILE A 556 -22.44 30.58 -1.19
CA ILE A 556 -22.54 31.68 -0.24
C ILE A 556 -23.50 32.72 -0.80
N TRP A 557 -24.73 32.76 -0.28
CA TRP A 557 -25.79 33.64 -0.79
C TRP A 557 -25.40 35.13 -0.74
N LYS A 558 -24.85 35.59 0.38
CA LYS A 558 -24.51 37.01 0.56
C LYS A 558 -23.30 37.51 -0.24
N LYS A 559 -22.47 36.59 -0.74
CA LYS A 559 -21.28 36.92 -1.53
C LYS A 559 -21.41 36.55 -3.00
N HIS A 560 -22.56 35.98 -3.39
CA HIS A 560 -22.89 35.50 -4.73
C HIS A 560 -21.74 34.69 -5.37
N ARG A 561 -21.25 33.69 -4.63
CA ARG A 561 -20.14 32.84 -5.09
C ARG A 561 -20.15 31.48 -4.42
N TRP A 562 -19.52 30.51 -5.07
CA TRP A 562 -19.21 29.20 -4.51
C TRP A 562 -18.22 29.35 -3.35
N ASP A 563 -18.46 28.64 -2.24
CA ASP A 563 -17.49 28.42 -1.16
C ASP A 563 -16.45 27.39 -1.65
N HIS A 564 -16.95 26.23 -2.08
CA HIS A 564 -16.24 25.22 -2.85
C HIS A 564 -17.16 24.59 -3.91
N MET A 565 -16.55 23.97 -4.92
CA MET A 565 -17.25 23.13 -5.90
C MET A 565 -16.29 22.04 -6.39
N ASN A 566 -16.61 20.80 -6.06
CA ASN A 566 -15.86 19.61 -6.43
C ASN A 566 -16.73 18.77 -7.36
N LEU A 567 -16.28 18.58 -8.60
CA LEU A 567 -16.96 17.78 -9.61
C LEU A 567 -16.04 16.64 -10.01
N ILE A 568 -16.52 15.41 -9.97
CA ILE A 568 -15.76 14.23 -10.40
C ILE A 568 -16.60 13.47 -11.41
N TRP A 569 -16.00 13.19 -12.56
CA TRP A 569 -16.55 12.33 -13.58
C TRP A 569 -15.60 11.16 -13.83
N GLN A 570 -16.10 9.94 -13.71
CA GLN A 570 -15.33 8.72 -13.96
C GLN A 570 -16.04 7.89 -15.01
N TRP A 571 -15.29 7.41 -15.98
CA TRP A 571 -15.81 6.59 -17.07
C TRP A 571 -14.84 5.46 -17.38
N VAL A 572 -15.37 4.24 -17.45
CA VAL A 572 -14.64 3.02 -17.76
C VAL A 572 -15.28 2.41 -19.00
N GLY A 573 -14.69 2.61 -20.17
CA GLY A 573 -15.22 2.03 -21.41
C GLY A 573 -15.14 0.50 -21.39
N ASN A 574 -13.93 -0.02 -21.18
CA ASN A 574 -13.59 -1.44 -21.14
C ASN A 574 -12.24 -1.64 -20.42
N ASP A 575 -11.71 -2.87 -20.44
CA ASP A 575 -10.40 -3.21 -19.87
C ASP A 575 -9.20 -2.50 -20.54
N HIS A 576 -9.45 -1.72 -21.58
CA HIS A 576 -8.45 -1.00 -22.37
C HIS A 576 -8.59 0.52 -22.27
N MET A 577 -9.67 1.04 -21.69
CA MET A 577 -9.90 2.48 -21.66
C MET A 577 -10.66 2.90 -20.41
N ALA A 578 -10.05 3.81 -19.65
CA ALA A 578 -10.68 4.46 -18.52
C ALA A 578 -10.22 5.91 -18.40
N VAL A 579 -11.14 6.78 -17.97
CA VAL A 579 -10.91 8.22 -17.81
C VAL A 579 -11.50 8.67 -16.48
N THR A 580 -10.81 9.56 -15.79
CA THR A 580 -11.34 10.32 -14.66
C THR A 580 -10.97 11.78 -14.84
N LEU A 581 -11.96 12.65 -14.77
CA LEU A 581 -11.78 14.10 -14.73
C LEU A 581 -12.34 14.62 -13.41
N GLU A 582 -11.58 15.47 -12.74
CA GLU A 582 -11.98 16.08 -11.49
C GLU A 582 -11.68 17.58 -11.53
N PHE A 583 -12.69 18.39 -11.25
CA PHE A 583 -12.57 19.84 -11.13
C PHE A 583 -12.80 20.23 -9.67
N LEU A 584 -11.85 20.97 -9.10
CA LEU A 584 -11.92 21.43 -7.71
C LEU A 584 -11.81 22.94 -7.69
N HIS A 585 -12.84 23.60 -7.17
CA HIS A 585 -12.85 25.02 -6.90
C HIS A 585 -12.90 25.26 -5.40
N ARG A 586 -12.09 26.22 -4.94
CA ARG A 586 -12.16 26.75 -3.59
C ARG A 586 -12.05 28.26 -3.62
N SER A 587 -12.97 28.93 -2.94
CA SER A 587 -12.93 30.36 -2.76
C SER A 587 -12.04 30.76 -1.58
N LYS A 588 -11.76 32.07 -1.47
CA LYS A 588 -11.10 32.65 -0.29
C LYS A 588 -11.91 32.53 1.01
N TYR A 589 -13.19 32.17 0.93
CA TYR A 589 -14.09 31.97 2.07
C TYR A 589 -14.13 30.50 2.54
N GLY A 590 -13.48 29.59 1.81
CA GLY A 590 -13.41 28.16 2.10
C GLY A 590 -12.44 27.84 3.23
N LEU A 591 -12.75 28.32 4.44
CA LEU A 591 -11.88 28.24 5.62
C LEU A 591 -11.90 26.85 6.27
N ARG A 592 -12.99 26.10 6.12
CA ARG A 592 -13.23 24.77 6.68
C ARG A 592 -12.58 23.67 5.84
N LYS A 593 -11.24 23.55 5.94
CA LYS A 593 -10.46 22.65 5.07
C LYS A 593 -10.55 21.17 5.46
N CYS A 594 -10.43 20.87 6.75
CA CYS A 594 -10.32 19.49 7.24
C CYS A 594 -11.66 18.92 7.75
N ASP A 595 -12.55 19.79 8.23
CA ASP A 595 -13.88 19.43 8.71
C ASP A 595 -14.90 20.48 8.23
N LYS A 596 -15.71 20.09 7.24
CA LYS A 596 -16.73 20.96 6.64
C LYS A 596 -17.90 21.24 7.58
N GLU A 597 -18.08 20.44 8.62
CA GLU A 597 -19.20 20.58 9.55
C GLU A 597 -18.85 21.40 10.80
N ASN A 598 -17.58 21.80 10.93
CA ASN A 598 -17.12 22.65 12.02
C ASN A 598 -17.16 24.14 11.67
N TYR A 599 -18.10 24.85 12.28
CA TYR A 599 -18.32 26.29 12.10
C TYR A 599 -17.63 27.18 13.15
N ILE A 600 -16.84 26.61 14.06
CA ILE A 600 -16.24 27.37 15.18
C ILE A 600 -15.35 28.50 14.69
N LEU A 601 -14.57 28.30 13.62
CA LEU A 601 -13.76 29.36 13.02
C LEU A 601 -14.62 30.50 12.46
N ASP A 602 -15.72 30.19 11.78
CA ASP A 602 -16.63 31.20 11.20
C ASP A 602 -17.31 32.08 12.27
N VAL A 603 -17.46 31.58 13.50
CA VAL A 603 -18.15 32.28 14.60
C VAL A 603 -17.22 32.86 15.66
N SER A 604 -15.93 32.51 15.66
CA SER A 604 -14.98 32.94 16.69
C SER A 604 -14.05 34.07 16.23
N ARG A 605 -13.89 34.29 14.92
CA ARG A 605 -12.97 35.28 14.36
C ARG A 605 -13.65 36.18 13.34
N PRO A 606 -13.30 37.48 13.27
CA PRO A 606 -13.79 38.37 12.24
C PRO A 606 -13.32 37.94 10.85
N LEU A 607 -14.15 38.19 9.84
CA LEU A 607 -13.88 37.78 8.45
C LEU A 607 -12.60 38.41 7.88
N GLU A 608 -12.27 39.63 8.27
CA GLU A 608 -11.06 40.34 7.79
C GLU A 608 -9.78 39.65 8.25
N GLU A 609 -9.70 39.24 9.52
CA GLU A 609 -8.59 38.46 10.07
C GLU A 609 -8.44 37.12 9.32
N LEU A 610 -9.56 36.43 9.08
CA LEU A 610 -9.56 35.15 8.37
C LEU A 610 -9.10 35.30 6.92
N LEU A 611 -9.53 36.36 6.23
CA LEU A 611 -9.15 36.63 4.84
C LEU A 611 -7.67 37.00 4.66
N ASN A 612 -7.06 37.61 5.69
CA ASN A 612 -5.64 37.96 5.72
C ASN A 612 -4.75 36.82 6.24
N SER A 613 -5.34 35.70 6.68
CA SER A 613 -4.61 34.54 7.18
C SER A 613 -4.24 33.55 6.06
N PRO A 614 -3.26 32.66 6.28
CA PRO A 614 -2.95 31.54 5.36
C PRO A 614 -4.11 30.55 5.15
N LEU A 615 -5.18 30.63 5.96
CA LEU A 615 -6.38 29.81 5.77
C LEU A 615 -7.15 30.25 4.53
N SER A 616 -7.22 31.56 4.28
CA SER A 616 -7.85 32.17 3.11
C SER A 616 -6.96 31.97 1.89
N SER A 617 -7.30 30.97 1.08
CA SER A 617 -6.57 30.68 -0.15
C SER A 617 -7.54 30.24 -1.23
N ARG A 618 -7.76 31.12 -2.20
CA ARG A 618 -8.45 30.76 -3.44
C ARG A 618 -7.58 29.77 -4.20
N ARG A 619 -8.19 28.72 -4.75
CA ARG A 619 -7.47 27.75 -5.59
C ARG A 619 -8.43 27.00 -6.48
N ASN A 620 -8.02 26.81 -7.72
CA ASN A 620 -8.71 25.95 -8.67
C ASN A 620 -7.77 24.84 -9.13
N PHE A 621 -8.33 23.66 -9.37
CA PHE A 621 -7.62 22.55 -9.95
C PHE A 621 -8.46 21.85 -11.01
N LEU A 622 -7.75 21.35 -12.02
CA LEU A 622 -8.23 20.34 -12.93
C LEU A 622 -7.30 19.13 -12.81
N LEU A 623 -7.86 17.99 -12.43
CA LEU A 623 -7.17 16.72 -12.29
C LEU A 623 -7.69 15.77 -13.37
N GLY A 624 -6.77 15.10 -14.05
CA GLY A 624 -7.09 14.15 -15.10
C GLY A 624 -6.35 12.84 -14.90
N LYS A 625 -7.03 11.71 -15.08
CA LYS A 625 -6.41 10.39 -15.20
C LYS A 625 -6.93 9.72 -16.45
N VAL A 626 -6.04 9.28 -17.33
CA VAL A 626 -6.39 8.60 -18.57
C VAL A 626 -5.58 7.32 -18.64
N PHE A 627 -6.26 6.20 -18.84
CA PHE A 627 -5.67 4.90 -19.12
C PHE A 627 -6.12 4.44 -20.50
N LEU A 628 -5.17 4.07 -21.34
CA LEU A 628 -5.41 3.57 -22.69
C LEU A 628 -4.53 2.36 -22.98
N ARG A 629 -5.09 1.31 -23.58
CA ARG A 629 -4.36 0.15 -24.11
C ARG A 629 -4.67 0.02 -25.60
N PRO A 630 -4.03 0.82 -26.48
CA PRO A 630 -4.30 0.79 -27.92
C PRO A 630 -3.86 -0.53 -28.58
N HIS A 631 -2.94 -1.27 -27.96
CA HIS A 631 -2.45 -2.57 -28.44
C HIS A 631 -2.22 -3.50 -27.23
N PRO A 632 -2.38 -4.84 -27.33
CA PRO A 632 -2.16 -5.76 -26.20
C PRO A 632 -0.79 -5.62 -25.53
N CYS A 633 0.23 -5.23 -26.30
CA CYS A 633 1.58 -5.01 -25.81
C CYS A 633 1.81 -3.62 -25.21
N TRP A 634 0.95 -2.63 -25.46
CA TRP A 634 1.17 -1.24 -25.09
C TRP A 634 0.07 -0.72 -24.19
N HIS A 635 0.45 -0.11 -23.07
CA HIS A 635 -0.49 0.63 -22.25
C HIS A 635 0.09 1.97 -21.85
N TYR A 636 -0.77 2.97 -21.90
CA TYR A 636 -0.46 4.35 -21.61
C TYR A 636 -1.29 4.80 -20.41
N HIS A 637 -0.65 5.50 -19.49
CA HIS A 637 -1.29 6.10 -18.33
C HIS A 637 -0.82 7.54 -18.18
N LEU A 638 -1.77 8.47 -18.21
CA LEU A 638 -1.54 9.90 -18.00
C LEU A 638 -2.22 10.32 -16.71
N ILE A 639 -1.47 10.95 -15.82
CA ILE A 639 -1.99 11.70 -14.68
C ILE A 639 -1.68 13.18 -14.95
N LEU A 640 -2.67 14.05 -14.81
CA LEU A 640 -2.57 15.48 -15.08
C LEU A 640 -3.08 16.27 -13.88
N ARG A 641 -2.41 17.37 -13.55
CA ARG A 641 -2.78 18.34 -12.52
C ARG A 641 -2.47 19.75 -13.01
N TYR A 642 -3.52 20.50 -13.29
CA TYR A 642 -3.43 21.92 -13.60
C TYR A 642 -3.99 22.75 -12.46
N GLY A 643 -3.23 23.71 -11.95
CA GLY A 643 -3.62 24.56 -10.82
C GLY A 643 -3.49 26.04 -11.15
N TRP A 644 -4.46 26.84 -10.72
CA TRP A 644 -4.46 28.30 -10.93
C TRP A 644 -5.16 29.06 -9.79
N HIS A 645 -4.97 30.40 -9.80
CA HIS A 645 -5.51 31.35 -8.82
C HIS A 645 -5.03 31.18 -7.37
N HIS A 646 -3.94 30.45 -7.14
CA HIS A 646 -3.33 30.39 -5.82
C HIS A 646 -2.55 31.69 -5.54
N THR A 647 -2.84 32.33 -4.40
CA THR A 647 -2.27 33.63 -4.04
C THR A 647 -0.74 33.60 -4.05
N ASN A 648 -0.10 34.58 -4.69
CA ASN A 648 1.35 34.72 -4.77
C ASN A 648 2.09 33.55 -5.43
N THR A 649 1.41 32.74 -6.25
CA THR A 649 2.03 31.66 -7.01
C THR A 649 1.52 31.66 -8.46
N PRO A 650 2.39 31.37 -9.44
CA PRO A 650 1.97 31.29 -10.83
C PRO A 650 1.04 30.08 -11.06
N ASN A 651 0.32 30.11 -12.18
CA ASN A 651 -0.40 28.93 -12.65
C ASN A 651 0.61 27.86 -13.04
N TYR A 652 0.28 26.59 -12.77
CA TYR A 652 1.20 25.48 -13.01
C TYR A 652 0.49 24.31 -13.67
N LEU A 653 1.25 23.55 -14.47
CA LEU A 653 0.81 22.31 -15.11
C LEU A 653 1.81 21.21 -14.80
N GLU A 654 1.34 20.20 -14.11
CA GLU A 654 2.11 19.01 -13.75
C GLU A 654 1.45 17.78 -14.36
N TYR A 655 2.26 16.84 -14.81
CA TYR A 655 1.75 15.60 -15.38
C TYR A 655 2.76 14.47 -15.26
N GLN A 656 2.26 13.25 -15.23
CA GLN A 656 3.02 12.03 -15.33
C GLN A 656 2.49 11.20 -16.48
N MET A 657 3.36 10.90 -17.43
CA MET A 657 3.10 10.01 -18.55
C MET A 657 3.84 8.71 -18.31
N THR A 658 3.13 7.60 -18.31
CA THR A 658 3.69 6.26 -18.19
C THR A 658 3.35 5.48 -19.44
N LEU A 659 4.37 5.05 -20.17
CA LEU A 659 4.25 4.12 -21.29
C LEU A 659 4.80 2.77 -20.85
N GLY A 660 3.94 1.77 -20.75
CA GLY A 660 4.32 0.39 -20.57
C GLY A 660 4.29 -0.33 -21.91
N THR A 661 5.40 -0.93 -22.31
CA THR A 661 5.52 -1.74 -23.52
C THR A 661 6.02 -3.14 -23.17
N LYS A 662 5.36 -4.16 -23.71
CA LYS A 662 5.86 -5.54 -23.63
C LYS A 662 7.10 -5.64 -24.51
N ILE A 663 8.22 -5.98 -23.89
CA ILE A 663 9.48 -6.29 -24.56
C ILE A 663 9.80 -7.76 -24.34
N PHE A 664 10.35 -8.42 -25.34
CA PHE A 664 10.61 -9.86 -25.28
C PHE A 664 9.33 -10.67 -24.94
N GLU A 665 9.47 -11.92 -24.51
CA GLU A 665 8.33 -12.82 -24.26
C GLU A 665 7.60 -12.53 -22.94
N HIS A 666 8.34 -12.16 -21.88
CA HIS A 666 7.82 -12.07 -20.51
C HIS A 666 8.21 -10.78 -19.77
N TRP A 667 8.64 -9.73 -20.47
CA TRP A 667 9.05 -8.48 -19.83
C TRP A 667 8.18 -7.30 -20.26
N ARG A 668 8.00 -6.35 -19.35
CA ARG A 668 7.40 -5.05 -19.63
C ARG A 668 8.37 -3.95 -19.22
N LEU A 669 8.70 -3.10 -20.17
CA LEU A 669 9.44 -1.86 -19.95
C LEU A 669 8.44 -0.74 -19.68
N TYR A 670 8.60 -0.10 -18.54
CA TYR A 670 7.86 1.11 -18.19
C TYR A 670 8.78 2.29 -18.36
N SER A 671 8.40 3.23 -19.20
CA SER A 671 9.03 4.54 -19.34
C SER A 671 8.10 5.59 -18.75
N VAL A 672 8.61 6.37 -17.80
CA VAL A 672 7.85 7.37 -17.06
C VAL A 672 8.49 8.72 -17.26
N TYR A 673 7.73 9.68 -17.76
CA TYR A 673 8.09 11.09 -17.77
C TYR A 673 7.19 11.84 -16.81
N GLU A 674 7.79 12.61 -15.91
CA GLU A 674 7.12 13.36 -14.87
C GLU A 674 7.58 14.82 -14.91
N LYS A 675 6.62 15.73 -15.02
CA LYS A 675 6.83 17.16 -14.89
C LYS A 675 6.10 17.65 -13.65
N ARG A 676 6.85 18.19 -12.69
CA ARG A 676 6.38 18.90 -11.49
C ARG A 676 6.75 20.37 -11.59
N GLU A 677 6.21 21.21 -10.71
CA GLU A 677 6.51 22.65 -10.68
C GLU A 677 8.02 22.91 -10.45
N ALA A 678 8.61 22.18 -9.50
CA ALA A 678 10.02 22.34 -9.13
C ALA A 678 10.97 21.37 -9.87
N ASP A 679 10.47 20.45 -10.70
CA ASP A 679 11.26 19.30 -11.13
C ASP A 679 10.76 18.62 -12.42
N LYS A 680 11.68 18.05 -13.19
CA LYS A 680 11.38 17.19 -14.35
C LYS A 680 12.17 15.90 -14.20
N ARG A 681 11.48 14.77 -14.31
CA ARG A 681 12.06 13.43 -14.19
C ARG A 681 11.72 12.59 -15.40
N PHE A 682 12.69 11.81 -15.86
CA PHE A 682 12.47 10.69 -16.76
C PHE A 682 13.07 9.46 -16.10
N PHE A 683 12.32 8.39 -15.96
CA PHE A 683 12.84 7.14 -15.43
C PHE A 683 12.17 5.95 -16.09
N PHE A 684 12.87 4.81 -16.08
CA PHE A 684 12.38 3.56 -16.60
C PHE A 684 12.65 2.42 -15.62
N TYR A 685 11.84 1.38 -15.72
CA TYR A 685 12.04 0.14 -14.98
C TYR A 685 11.45 -1.05 -15.72
N LEU A 686 12.01 -2.23 -15.44
CA LEU A 686 11.52 -3.49 -15.99
C LEU A 686 10.58 -4.19 -15.00
N LYS A 687 9.62 -4.93 -15.53
CA LYS A 687 8.73 -5.79 -14.74
C LYS A 687 8.49 -7.09 -15.48
N LEU A 688 8.55 -8.19 -14.76
CA LEU A 688 8.18 -9.50 -15.29
C LEU A 688 6.66 -9.57 -15.48
N ASP A 689 6.23 -9.93 -16.68
CA ASP A 689 4.83 -10.12 -17.06
C ASP A 689 4.39 -11.54 -16.73
N LYS A 690 4.04 -11.77 -15.46
CA LYS A 690 3.51 -13.06 -15.02
C LYS A 690 2.00 -13.08 -15.33
N PRO A 691 1.49 -14.00 -16.16
CA PRO A 691 0.05 -14.21 -16.24
C PRO A 691 -0.45 -14.59 -14.86
N LYS A 692 -1.55 -13.98 -14.42
CA LYS A 692 -2.27 -14.48 -13.24
C LYS A 692 -2.67 -15.91 -13.59
N ARG A 693 -2.14 -16.91 -12.87
CA ARG A 693 -2.68 -18.28 -12.96
C ARG A 693 -4.16 -18.17 -12.57
N SER A 694 -5.03 -18.44 -13.52
CA SER A 694 -6.46 -18.67 -13.32
C SER A 694 -6.68 -19.90 -12.46
#